data_AF-A0A9P9J613-F1
#
_entry.id   AF-A0A9P9J613-F1
#
_cell.length_a   1.000
_cell.length_b   1.000
_cell.length_c   1.000
_cell.angle_alpha   90.00
_cell.angle_beta   90.00
_cell.angle_gamma   90.00
#
_symmetry.space_group_name_H-M   'P 1'
#
loop_
_entity.id
_entity.type
_entity.pdbx_description
1 polymer ?
#
loop_
_entity_poly.entity_id
_entity_poly.type
_entity_poly.pdbx_seq_one_letter_code
_entity_poly.pdbx_strand_id
1 'polypeptide(L)'
;MGFDLSSSWSSPRGWKLISLTLIGLTLLLLVPLYQLSDHDYSHLTKYLGNIGDTDSLPSATTLPSNTEPTDAITEDDIKNHDGVDDTDLDYTNKSEPTDIEEDGPDNTVESFHTTSFTENKPTEESKPGEEAMPKSDGSDFEYEHLPEGENTKSPRPTPEIDPQNSDNSNENQNKSEDGSQPEGENKPEEQNDEIPEENKETPNENNHGLSVYPESRTSPCDGFPSMDGIMLVMKTGATEAFTKLPTQLLTGLQCIDDFLIFSDLEQQVGKYRVYNVLDNVKPEAKGDLMEFSLYDVQANCPTSQQDCTRDMKGGWELDKYKFLHMIERAWTMRPNMEWYVFAEADSYVFWPNLVWWLRNKLNPRDFPYVGSVAMLKNFPFAHGGSGYVLSGQTVKAMAETPGLAHKYDLMAPHECCGDYLMALAVNDTGSKVKQAHPMFNGEKPSTLPYSDSHWCQALMTMHHMNSEEVSQVWDYEQKRTSTGFVQIKDMYEAFVAPHLVPRRDNWDNLSDDVCFISPDEAAQDAASDREKSRQRPENEKNPIERQAHFSAEHCSKVCTADKLDISQEEYDRMENESERFSLVQSKYDERSRDENWNRDRQCFQWRYHKKVCCVQRSFKLGQLKKESNVDDKWTSGWFVDGINNWIAAKGQCETEWRNMN
;
A
#
# COMPACT_ATOMS: atom_id res chain seq x y z
N MET A 1 -34.34 -16.86 52.68
CA MET A 1 -34.35 -15.62 53.46
C MET A 1 -34.63 -14.49 52.49
N GLY A 2 -35.81 -13.87 52.59
CA GLY A 2 -36.16 -12.70 51.76
C GLY A 2 -35.62 -11.43 52.38
N PHE A 3 -35.20 -10.47 51.55
CA PHE A 3 -34.95 -9.10 51.95
C PHE A 3 -35.91 -8.18 51.19
N ASP A 4 -36.78 -7.54 51.96
CA ASP A 4 -37.63 -6.41 51.58
C ASP A 4 -36.79 -5.16 51.35
N LEU A 5 -36.99 -4.47 50.22
CA LEU A 5 -36.52 -3.10 50.01
C LEU A 5 -37.68 -2.12 50.22
N SER A 6 -37.52 -1.27 51.25
CA SER A 6 -38.54 -0.37 51.77
C SER A 6 -38.92 0.77 50.83
N SER A 7 -40.21 1.08 50.85
CA SER A 7 -40.97 2.13 50.18
C SER A 7 -40.63 3.57 50.61
N SER A 8 -39.47 4.11 50.20
CA SER A 8 -39.12 5.53 50.43
C SER A 8 -39.03 6.39 49.15
N TRP A 9 -39.26 5.83 47.96
CA TRP A 9 -38.84 6.46 46.70
C TRP A 9 -39.98 7.06 45.86
N SER A 10 -41.17 7.25 46.43
CA SER A 10 -42.33 7.80 45.73
C SER A 10 -42.97 9.00 46.43
N SER A 11 -42.16 9.90 47.00
CA SER A 11 -42.68 11.17 47.54
C SER A 11 -42.18 12.40 46.73
N PRO A 12 -42.99 13.45 46.59
CA PRO A 12 -42.60 14.71 45.91
C PRO A 12 -41.38 15.41 46.53
N ARG A 13 -40.97 15.02 47.74
CA ARG A 13 -39.76 15.54 48.41
C ARG A 13 -38.47 14.87 47.93
N GLY A 14 -38.53 13.60 47.49
CA GLY A 14 -37.37 12.89 46.94
C GLY A 14 -36.93 13.45 45.59
N TRP A 15 -37.90 13.79 44.73
CA TRP A 15 -37.63 14.44 43.43
C TRP A 15 -37.03 15.84 43.59
N LYS A 16 -37.46 16.62 44.59
CA LYS A 16 -36.88 17.94 44.88
C LYS A 16 -35.42 17.86 45.34
N LEU A 17 -35.04 16.82 46.10
CA LEU A 17 -33.64 16.62 46.47
C LEU A 17 -32.81 16.31 45.22
N ILE A 18 -33.24 15.36 44.39
CA ILE A 18 -32.51 14.95 43.17
C ILE A 18 -32.34 16.13 42.20
N SER A 19 -33.37 16.96 42.00
CA SER A 19 -33.27 18.15 41.14
C SER A 19 -32.31 19.21 41.70
N LEU A 20 -32.27 19.41 43.02
CA LEU A 20 -31.32 20.34 43.65
C LEU A 20 -29.88 19.82 43.59
N THR A 21 -29.65 18.51 43.73
CA THR A 21 -28.32 17.91 43.58
C THR A 21 -27.82 17.97 42.14
N LEU A 22 -28.71 17.74 41.16
CA LEU A 22 -28.39 17.87 39.73
C LEU A 22 -28.04 19.32 39.38
N ILE A 23 -28.85 20.31 39.79
CA ILE A 23 -28.56 21.73 39.56
C ILE A 23 -27.24 22.17 40.24
N GLY A 24 -26.96 21.65 41.44
CA GLY A 24 -25.69 21.90 42.13
C GLY A 24 -24.48 21.31 41.40
N LEU A 25 -24.61 20.11 40.83
CA LEU A 25 -23.58 19.47 40.00
C LEU A 25 -23.39 20.17 38.65
N THR A 26 -24.46 20.66 38.01
CA THR A 26 -24.36 21.45 36.77
C THR A 26 -23.65 22.79 37.01
N LEU A 27 -23.94 23.46 38.14
CA LEU A 27 -23.25 24.71 38.52
C LEU A 27 -21.78 24.47 38.91
N LEU A 28 -21.45 23.35 39.55
CA LEU A 28 -20.07 22.97 39.87
C LEU A 28 -19.23 22.64 38.62
N LEU A 29 -19.86 22.22 37.51
CA LEU A 29 -19.18 21.94 36.24
C LEU A 29 -19.14 23.14 35.28
N LEU A 30 -20.08 24.08 35.37
CA LEU A 30 -20.11 25.28 34.53
C LEU A 30 -19.20 26.42 35.00
N VAL A 31 -18.95 26.53 36.32
CA VAL A 31 -18.09 27.59 36.88
C VAL A 31 -16.61 27.43 36.46
N PRO A 32 -16.01 26.23 36.34
CA PRO A 32 -14.66 26.05 35.81
C PRO A 32 -14.57 26.30 34.30
N LEU A 33 -15.63 26.04 33.53
CA LEU A 33 -15.65 26.22 32.07
C LEU A 33 -15.77 27.68 31.65
N TYR A 34 -16.48 28.51 32.44
CA TYR A 34 -16.58 29.94 32.17
C TYR A 34 -15.30 30.71 32.54
N GLN A 35 -14.46 30.19 33.45
CA GLN A 35 -13.16 30.79 33.76
C GLN A 35 -12.03 30.39 32.78
N LEU A 36 -12.29 29.45 31.86
CA LEU A 36 -11.35 29.06 30.81
C LEU A 36 -11.58 29.79 29.48
N SER A 37 -12.69 30.52 29.31
CA SER A 37 -13.00 31.24 28.06
C SER A 37 -12.66 32.74 28.06
N ASP A 38 -12.05 33.26 29.14
CA ASP A 38 -11.83 34.70 29.31
C ASP A 38 -10.37 35.07 29.61
N HIS A 39 -9.42 34.35 29.00
CA HIS A 39 -8.01 34.75 28.97
C HIS A 39 -7.64 35.41 27.65
N ASP A 40 -7.59 36.74 27.72
CA ASP A 40 -6.99 37.67 26.77
C ASP A 40 -5.56 37.24 26.37
N TYR A 41 -5.34 37.02 25.07
CA TYR A 41 -4.05 36.63 24.47
C TYR A 41 -3.09 37.83 24.29
N SER A 42 -3.08 38.79 25.21
CA SER A 42 -2.20 39.97 25.14
C SER A 42 -0.81 39.76 25.76
N HIS A 43 -0.48 38.56 26.25
CA HIS A 43 0.80 38.28 26.92
C HIS A 43 1.81 37.43 26.13
N LEU A 44 1.51 36.97 24.91
CA LEU A 44 2.46 36.17 24.12
C LEU A 44 3.48 36.98 23.30
N THR A 45 3.32 38.30 23.19
CA THR A 45 4.27 39.19 22.47
C THR A 45 5.48 39.60 23.31
N LYS A 46 5.60 39.15 24.56
CA LYS A 46 6.71 39.52 25.46
C LYS A 46 7.79 38.44 25.62
N TYR A 47 7.64 37.28 24.96
CA TYR A 47 8.61 36.17 25.01
C TYR A 47 9.33 35.87 23.69
N LEU A 48 9.13 36.68 22.65
CA LEU A 48 9.89 36.62 21.39
C LEU A 48 10.80 37.83 21.14
N GLY A 49 11.13 38.57 22.20
CA GLY A 49 12.14 39.64 22.15
C GLY A 49 13.29 39.31 23.08
N ASN A 50 14.29 38.57 22.59
CA ASN A 50 15.70 38.61 23.03
C ASN A 50 16.55 37.51 22.38
N ILE A 51 16.86 37.67 21.09
CA ILE A 51 18.15 37.29 20.46
C ILE A 51 18.33 38.36 19.39
N GLY A 52 19.14 39.40 19.58
CA GLY A 52 20.59 39.34 19.75
C GLY A 52 21.21 39.90 18.47
N ASP A 53 21.56 41.19 18.52
CA ASP A 53 22.20 41.97 17.47
C ASP A 53 23.43 41.28 16.88
N THR A 54 23.51 41.25 15.54
CA THR A 54 24.78 41.46 14.83
C THR A 54 24.53 42.25 13.55
N ASP A 55 25.11 43.45 13.51
CA ASP A 55 25.27 44.33 12.36
C ASP A 55 25.81 43.59 11.12
N SER A 56 25.24 43.85 9.94
CA SER A 56 25.89 44.64 8.87
C SER A 56 25.21 44.51 7.49
N LEU A 57 25.08 45.68 6.81
CA LEU A 57 25.04 45.92 5.36
C LEU A 57 23.67 45.98 4.61
N PRO A 58 23.53 46.79 3.53
CA PRO A 58 22.90 48.12 3.63
C PRO A 58 21.71 48.37 2.67
N SER A 59 21.12 49.56 2.83
CA SER A 59 19.95 50.14 2.16
C SER A 59 19.97 50.32 0.63
N ALA A 60 18.73 50.54 0.13
CA ALA A 60 18.27 51.24 -1.09
C ALA A 60 17.73 50.27 -2.16
N THR A 61 16.48 50.38 -2.63
CA THR A 61 15.93 51.58 -3.29
C THR A 61 14.38 51.60 -3.28
N THR A 62 13.87 52.83 -3.28
CA THR A 62 12.51 53.42 -3.23
C THR A 62 11.45 53.01 -4.28
N LEU A 63 10.21 52.76 -3.81
CA LEU A 63 8.87 53.39 -4.08
C LEU A 63 8.42 53.77 -5.53
N PRO A 64 7.11 54.02 -5.83
CA PRO A 64 5.85 53.83 -5.06
C PRO A 64 4.65 53.23 -5.86
N SER A 65 3.57 52.83 -5.15
CA SER A 65 2.20 52.81 -5.71
C SER A 65 1.32 53.82 -5.00
N ASN A 66 0.66 54.66 -5.79
CA ASN A 66 -0.30 55.67 -5.35
C ASN A 66 -1.72 55.10 -5.22
N THR A 67 -2.52 55.86 -4.47
CA THR A 67 -3.97 56.06 -4.49
C THR A 67 -4.86 55.29 -3.50
N GLU A 68 -5.74 56.12 -2.95
CA GLU A 68 -6.52 56.10 -1.71
C GLU A 68 -7.97 55.57 -1.91
N PRO A 69 -8.74 55.43 -0.81
CA PRO A 69 -9.94 54.59 -0.71
C PRO A 69 -11.26 55.37 -0.75
N THR A 70 -12.38 54.66 -0.90
CA THR A 70 -13.73 55.14 -0.52
C THR A 70 -14.63 54.02 0.02
N ASP A 71 -15.08 54.20 1.26
CA ASP A 71 -16.42 54.02 1.87
C ASP A 71 -17.31 52.83 1.41
N ALA A 72 -17.66 51.82 2.22
CA ALA A 72 -18.43 51.75 3.49
C ALA A 72 -19.96 51.48 3.30
N ILE A 73 -20.50 50.66 4.22
CA ILE A 73 -21.93 50.42 4.61
C ILE A 73 -22.66 49.28 3.86
N THR A 74 -23.41 48.33 4.45
CA THR A 74 -23.63 47.72 5.80
C THR A 74 -24.44 46.43 5.57
N GLU A 75 -24.45 45.55 6.58
CA GLU A 75 -25.28 44.34 6.75
C GLU A 75 -26.81 44.61 6.71
N ASP A 76 -27.60 43.59 6.31
CA ASP A 76 -28.73 43.11 7.13
C ASP A 76 -29.32 41.76 6.63
N ASP A 77 -29.66 40.93 7.63
CA ASP A 77 -30.58 39.78 7.71
C ASP A 77 -30.18 38.40 7.15
N ILE A 78 -29.66 37.45 7.96
CA ILE A 78 -30.28 36.62 9.04
C ILE A 78 -31.03 35.37 8.51
N LYS A 79 -30.47 34.16 8.70
CA LYS A 79 -30.98 33.03 9.55
C LYS A 79 -30.39 31.66 9.18
N ASN A 80 -29.94 30.94 10.22
CA ASN A 80 -30.01 29.49 10.54
C ASN A 80 -29.89 28.49 9.36
N HIS A 81 -29.05 27.45 9.41
CA HIS A 81 -29.11 26.34 10.36
C HIS A 81 -27.88 25.41 10.22
N ASP A 82 -27.75 24.57 11.24
CA ASP A 82 -26.71 23.62 11.58
C ASP A 82 -26.34 22.55 10.54
N GLY A 83 -25.08 22.09 10.67
CA GLY A 83 -24.72 20.67 10.62
C GLY A 83 -24.46 20.07 9.24
N VAL A 84 -23.19 19.95 8.86
CA VAL A 84 -22.75 18.99 7.83
C VAL A 84 -21.58 18.18 8.38
N ASP A 85 -21.84 16.89 8.42
CA ASP A 85 -21.02 15.77 8.85
C ASP A 85 -20.01 15.45 7.73
N ASP A 86 -18.73 15.31 8.08
CA ASP A 86 -17.70 14.77 7.19
C ASP A 86 -17.86 13.25 7.13
N THR A 87 -18.47 12.75 6.06
CA THR A 87 -18.49 11.32 5.74
C THR A 87 -17.75 11.08 4.44
N ASP A 88 -16.52 10.58 4.56
CA ASP A 88 -15.79 9.89 3.50
C ASP A 88 -16.62 8.72 2.98
N LEU A 89 -17.00 8.77 1.70
CA LEU A 89 -17.83 7.77 1.05
C LEU A 89 -16.99 6.61 0.52
N ASP A 90 -17.33 5.45 1.08
CA ASP A 90 -16.97 4.09 0.72
C ASP A 90 -17.14 3.82 -0.79
N TYR A 91 -16.07 3.37 -1.46
CA TYR A 91 -16.09 2.96 -2.86
C TYR A 91 -16.40 1.46 -2.97
N THR A 92 -17.67 1.13 -3.21
CA THR A 92 -18.06 -0.14 -3.84
C THR A 92 -19.19 0.14 -4.85
N ASN A 93 -18.88 0.19 -6.14
CA ASN A 93 -19.88 0.29 -7.20
C ASN A 93 -20.15 -1.09 -7.81
N LYS A 94 -21.33 -1.66 -7.50
CA LYS A 94 -22.04 -2.62 -8.38
C LYS A 94 -23.15 -1.85 -9.08
N SER A 95 -23.16 -1.86 -10.41
CA SER A 95 -24.21 -1.32 -11.26
C SER A 95 -25.25 -2.39 -11.58
N GLU A 96 -26.53 -2.11 -11.35
CA GLU A 96 -27.65 -2.78 -12.03
C GLU A 96 -28.58 -1.73 -12.67
N PRO A 97 -29.20 -2.03 -13.83
CA PRO A 97 -29.99 -1.08 -14.60
C PRO A 97 -31.47 -1.10 -14.18
N THR A 98 -32.11 0.07 -14.15
CA THR A 98 -33.56 0.20 -14.00
C THR A 98 -34.17 0.76 -15.28
N ASP A 99 -35.12 -0.01 -15.83
CA ASP A 99 -36.04 0.35 -16.91
C ASP A 99 -36.94 1.52 -16.52
N ILE A 100 -37.16 2.46 -17.45
CA ILE A 100 -38.27 3.42 -17.39
C ILE A 100 -38.98 3.43 -18.74
N GLU A 101 -40.24 2.99 -18.71
CA GLU A 101 -41.25 3.16 -19.75
C GLU A 101 -41.68 4.64 -19.83
N GLU A 102 -41.78 5.20 -21.03
CA GLU A 102 -42.65 6.36 -21.29
C GLU A 102 -43.46 6.17 -22.58
N ASP A 103 -44.75 6.46 -22.44
CA ASP A 103 -45.84 6.37 -23.41
C ASP A 103 -45.69 7.33 -24.61
N GLY A 104 -46.21 6.89 -25.77
CA GLY A 104 -46.30 7.66 -27.03
C GLY A 104 -47.39 8.78 -27.04
N PRO A 105 -47.99 9.17 -28.19
CA PRO A 105 -47.93 8.50 -29.51
C PRO A 105 -47.87 9.42 -30.77
N ASP A 106 -47.68 8.71 -31.89
CA ASP A 106 -48.24 8.90 -33.24
C ASP A 106 -47.91 10.17 -34.08
N ASN A 107 -47.22 9.95 -35.21
CA ASN A 107 -47.59 10.56 -36.49
C ASN A 107 -46.99 9.83 -37.71
N THR A 108 -47.86 9.09 -38.38
CA THR A 108 -48.16 9.15 -39.84
C THR A 108 -47.07 8.98 -40.92
N VAL A 109 -47.10 7.77 -41.52
CA VAL A 109 -47.17 7.38 -42.96
C VAL A 109 -46.61 8.28 -44.08
N GLU A 110 -45.70 7.72 -44.90
CA GLU A 110 -45.73 7.56 -46.40
C GLU A 110 -44.29 7.46 -46.96
N SER A 111 -43.81 6.25 -47.26
CA SER A 111 -43.73 5.64 -48.61
C SER A 111 -42.76 6.31 -49.58
N PHE A 112 -41.71 5.58 -50.02
CA PHE A 112 -41.29 5.54 -51.44
C PHE A 112 -40.50 4.26 -51.74
N HIS A 113 -40.96 3.55 -52.78
CA HIS A 113 -40.34 2.41 -53.43
C HIS A 113 -39.01 2.76 -54.11
N THR A 114 -38.08 1.81 -54.26
CA THR A 114 -37.84 1.09 -55.54
C THR A 114 -36.69 0.06 -55.50
N THR A 115 -37.00 -1.11 -56.09
CA THR A 115 -36.17 -2.04 -56.92
C THR A 115 -34.90 -2.67 -56.32
N SER A 116 -34.90 -3.95 -55.93
CA SER A 116 -34.90 -5.21 -56.73
C SER A 116 -33.55 -5.57 -57.34
N PHE A 117 -32.92 -6.67 -56.88
CA PHE A 117 -32.32 -7.70 -57.73
C PHE A 117 -32.30 -9.05 -57.01
N THR A 118 -32.82 -10.05 -57.73
CA THR A 118 -32.86 -11.51 -57.52
C THR A 118 -31.44 -12.10 -57.68
N GLU A 119 -31.04 -13.33 -57.34
CA GLU A 119 -31.71 -14.63 -57.16
C GLU A 119 -30.65 -15.63 -56.65
N ASN A 120 -31.03 -16.60 -55.80
CA ASN A 120 -30.70 -18.04 -55.87
C ASN A 120 -30.56 -18.73 -54.50
N LYS A 121 -31.53 -19.63 -54.24
CA LYS A 121 -31.51 -20.75 -53.30
C LYS A 121 -31.73 -22.03 -54.14
N PRO A 122 -31.26 -23.21 -53.73
CA PRO A 122 -32.21 -24.16 -53.10
C PRO A 122 -31.56 -25.02 -51.96
N THR A 123 -32.22 -25.13 -50.79
CA THR A 123 -32.80 -26.36 -50.15
C THR A 123 -31.75 -27.26 -49.46
N GLU A 124 -31.80 -27.51 -48.15
CA GLU A 124 -32.73 -28.47 -47.50
C GLU A 124 -33.03 -28.14 -46.01
N GLU A 125 -34.07 -28.78 -45.49
CA GLU A 125 -34.76 -28.59 -44.22
C GLU A 125 -34.09 -29.30 -43.02
N SER A 126 -34.15 -28.68 -41.83
CA SER A 126 -34.64 -29.29 -40.58
C SER A 126 -34.69 -28.25 -39.43
N LYS A 127 -35.73 -28.33 -38.59
CA LYS A 127 -36.00 -27.58 -37.35
C LYS A 127 -36.43 -28.62 -36.29
N PRO A 128 -36.59 -28.29 -34.98
CA PRO A 128 -36.02 -27.21 -34.16
C PRO A 128 -35.40 -27.72 -32.82
N GLY A 129 -34.75 -26.85 -32.05
CA GLY A 129 -34.40 -27.13 -30.65
C GLY A 129 -33.83 -25.90 -29.95
N GLU A 130 -34.53 -25.43 -28.92
CA GLU A 130 -34.08 -24.46 -27.92
C GLU A 130 -32.78 -24.92 -27.25
N GLU A 131 -31.86 -24.00 -26.92
CA GLU A 131 -31.24 -23.92 -25.59
C GLU A 131 -30.32 -22.70 -25.47
N ALA A 132 -30.23 -22.24 -24.22
CA ALA A 132 -29.84 -20.92 -23.76
C ALA A 132 -28.35 -20.58 -23.88
N MET A 133 -28.07 -19.28 -23.94
CA MET A 133 -26.75 -18.67 -23.76
C MET A 133 -26.31 -18.78 -22.29
N PRO A 134 -25.07 -19.20 -21.97
CA PRO A 134 -24.51 -18.99 -20.65
C PRO A 134 -23.93 -17.57 -20.55
N LYS A 135 -24.20 -16.97 -19.40
CA LYS A 135 -23.79 -15.63 -18.97
C LYS A 135 -22.29 -15.59 -18.69
N SER A 136 -21.72 -14.40 -18.88
CA SER A 136 -20.35 -14.00 -18.62
C SER A 136 -20.06 -13.89 -17.12
N ASP A 137 -19.02 -14.57 -16.66
CA ASP A 137 -18.45 -14.41 -15.31
C ASP A 137 -17.59 -13.15 -15.24
N GLY A 138 -17.76 -12.40 -14.15
CA GLY A 138 -16.91 -11.27 -13.76
C GLY A 138 -15.63 -11.77 -13.09
N SER A 139 -14.50 -11.16 -13.45
CA SER A 139 -13.18 -11.47 -12.89
C SER A 139 -12.60 -10.22 -12.23
N ASP A 140 -12.52 -10.22 -10.91
CA ASP A 140 -11.74 -9.27 -10.10
C ASP A 140 -10.39 -9.89 -9.71
N PHE A 141 -9.39 -9.01 -9.62
CA PHE A 141 -7.96 -9.25 -9.48
C PHE A 141 -7.57 -10.25 -8.37
N GLU A 142 -6.91 -11.32 -8.78
CA GLU A 142 -6.40 -12.38 -7.90
C GLU A 142 -4.87 -12.31 -7.83
N TYR A 143 -4.33 -12.12 -6.62
CA TYR A 143 -2.93 -12.41 -6.32
C TYR A 143 -2.79 -13.92 -6.08
N GLU A 144 -2.63 -14.70 -7.16
CA GLU A 144 -2.39 -16.13 -7.02
C GLU A 144 -0.96 -16.41 -6.49
N HIS A 145 -0.91 -17.15 -5.38
CA HIS A 145 0.28 -17.85 -4.89
C HIS A 145 0.56 -19.07 -5.78
N LEU A 146 1.77 -19.17 -6.32
CA LEU A 146 2.22 -20.39 -6.99
C LEU A 146 2.52 -21.50 -5.96
N PRO A 147 2.14 -22.76 -6.22
CA PRO A 147 2.27 -23.85 -5.26
C PRO A 147 3.69 -24.41 -5.18
N GLU A 148 4.09 -24.80 -3.97
CA GLU A 148 5.29 -25.59 -3.70
C GLU A 148 5.19 -26.97 -4.38
N GLY A 149 6.23 -27.36 -5.10
CA GLY A 149 6.27 -28.61 -5.86
C GLY A 149 6.34 -29.85 -4.96
N GLU A 150 5.34 -30.72 -5.08
CA GLU A 150 5.35 -32.06 -4.48
C GLU A 150 6.25 -33.04 -5.25
N ASN A 151 7.03 -33.77 -4.45
CA ASN A 151 7.86 -34.91 -4.82
C ASN A 151 7.07 -36.02 -5.54
N THR A 152 7.56 -36.44 -6.71
CA THR A 152 7.25 -37.77 -7.26
C THR A 152 8.53 -38.60 -7.43
N LYS A 153 8.55 -39.78 -6.80
CA LYS A 153 9.61 -40.78 -6.85
C LYS A 153 9.50 -41.68 -8.08
N SER A 154 10.68 -42.14 -8.53
CA SER A 154 11.05 -43.50 -9.00
C SER A 154 11.36 -43.68 -10.50
N PRO A 155 12.14 -44.71 -10.93
CA PRO A 155 13.58 -44.92 -10.66
C PRO A 155 14.38 -45.42 -11.90
N ARG A 156 15.74 -45.30 -11.88
CA ARG A 156 16.78 -46.25 -12.42
C ARG A 156 18.06 -45.52 -12.92
N PRO A 157 19.21 -46.22 -13.10
CA PRO A 157 19.81 -47.29 -12.29
C PRO A 157 21.31 -47.01 -12.00
N THR A 158 21.82 -47.65 -10.94
CA THR A 158 23.25 -47.85 -10.65
C THR A 158 23.91 -48.86 -11.62
N PRO A 159 25.23 -48.74 -11.83
CA PRO A 159 26.13 -49.90 -11.83
C PRO A 159 27.23 -49.70 -10.78
N GLU A 160 27.28 -50.53 -9.73
CA GLU A 160 28.11 -51.73 -9.60
C GLU A 160 29.62 -51.46 -9.39
N ILE A 161 30.09 -51.87 -8.22
CA ILE A 161 31.48 -51.97 -7.76
C ILE A 161 31.92 -53.43 -7.95
N ASP A 162 33.15 -53.68 -8.41
CA ASP A 162 34.07 -54.63 -7.76
C ASP A 162 35.54 -54.42 -8.21
N PRO A 163 36.54 -54.85 -7.40
CA PRO A 163 37.81 -54.15 -7.22
C PRO A 163 39.02 -54.99 -7.67
N GLN A 164 40.22 -54.39 -7.77
CA GLN A 164 41.48 -55.08 -7.44
C GLN A 164 42.60 -54.13 -6.96
N ASN A 165 43.07 -54.48 -5.76
CA ASN A 165 44.46 -54.57 -5.29
C ASN A 165 45.29 -53.36 -4.84
N SER A 166 45.67 -53.49 -3.55
CA SER A 166 47.02 -53.34 -2.96
C SER A 166 47.59 -51.93 -2.86
N ASP A 167 48.29 -51.52 -1.82
CA ASP A 167 48.61 -52.03 -0.49
C ASP A 167 49.36 -50.87 0.20
N ASN A 168 49.35 -50.88 1.53
CA ASN A 168 50.33 -50.27 2.43
C ASN A 168 50.39 -48.73 2.57
N SER A 169 49.71 -48.30 3.64
CA SER A 169 50.28 -47.57 4.78
C SER A 169 51.79 -47.27 4.78
N ASN A 170 52.15 -46.01 5.03
CA ASN A 170 52.78 -45.65 6.31
C ASN A 170 52.87 -44.13 6.51
N GLU A 171 52.35 -43.71 7.67
CA GLU A 171 52.63 -42.42 8.31
C GLU A 171 54.06 -42.37 8.84
N ASN A 172 54.67 -41.18 8.82
CA ASN A 172 55.28 -40.50 9.98
C ASN A 172 56.08 -39.27 9.50
N GLN A 173 55.65 -38.07 9.87
CA GLN A 173 56.06 -37.30 11.06
C GLN A 173 57.43 -36.60 10.95
N ASN A 174 57.33 -35.28 10.79
CA ASN A 174 57.87 -34.21 11.65
C ASN A 174 59.39 -33.93 11.79
N LYS A 175 59.62 -32.60 11.90
CA LYS A 175 60.75 -31.81 12.47
C LYS A 175 61.94 -31.56 11.53
N SER A 176 62.21 -30.34 11.06
CA SER A 176 62.47 -29.01 11.67
C SER A 176 63.96 -28.77 11.97
N GLU A 177 64.35 -27.50 11.78
CA GLU A 177 65.63 -26.84 12.17
C GLU A 177 66.82 -27.11 11.24
N ASP A 178 67.73 -26.18 10.90
CA ASP A 178 67.95 -24.77 11.23
C ASP A 178 69.14 -24.29 10.34
N GLY A 179 69.23 -22.98 10.10
CA GLY A 179 70.52 -22.28 10.14
C GLY A 179 71.36 -22.08 8.88
N SER A 180 71.44 -20.80 8.48
CA SER A 180 72.68 -20.03 8.19
C SER A 180 73.02 -19.66 6.74
N GLN A 181 72.96 -18.33 6.51
CA GLN A 181 73.60 -17.42 5.53
C GLN A 181 75.12 -17.68 5.25
N PRO A 182 75.84 -17.03 4.28
CA PRO A 182 75.71 -15.60 3.85
C PRO A 182 76.03 -15.26 2.35
N GLU A 183 75.54 -14.13 1.82
CA GLU A 183 76.24 -12.85 1.48
C GLU A 183 76.54 -12.62 -0.01
N GLY A 184 76.30 -11.39 -0.49
CA GLY A 184 76.76 -10.89 -1.80
C GLY A 184 75.97 -9.67 -2.33
N GLU A 185 76.51 -8.47 -2.09
CA GLU A 185 75.99 -7.15 -2.53
C GLU A 185 76.04 -6.91 -4.04
N ASN A 186 75.11 -6.11 -4.59
CA ASN A 186 75.37 -4.91 -5.41
C ASN A 186 74.07 -4.21 -5.89
N LYS A 187 74.05 -2.87 -5.78
CA LYS A 187 73.12 -1.87 -6.39
C LYS A 187 73.85 -1.24 -7.62
N PRO A 188 73.31 -0.30 -8.45
CA PRO A 188 71.96 0.30 -8.57
C PRO A 188 71.48 0.53 -10.04
N GLU A 189 70.43 1.37 -10.20
CA GLU A 189 69.86 2.02 -11.42
C GLU A 189 68.72 1.26 -12.13
N GLU A 190 67.70 1.85 -12.75
CA GLU A 190 66.88 3.08 -12.63
C GLU A 190 65.74 2.88 -13.68
N GLN A 191 64.52 3.36 -13.42
CA GLN A 191 63.40 3.59 -14.40
C GLN A 191 62.81 2.41 -15.20
N ASN A 192 61.53 2.08 -14.94
CA ASN A 192 60.40 2.56 -15.77
C ASN A 192 59.07 1.97 -15.27
N ASP A 193 58.08 2.85 -15.14
CA ASP A 193 56.70 2.57 -14.79
C ASP A 193 55.98 1.82 -15.92
N GLU A 194 55.51 0.61 -15.65
CA GLU A 194 54.40 -0.04 -16.37
C GLU A 194 53.67 -0.95 -15.37
N ILE A 195 52.48 -0.53 -14.92
CA ILE A 195 51.54 -1.34 -14.12
C ILE A 195 50.48 -1.89 -15.08
N PRO A 196 50.33 -3.22 -15.24
CA PRO A 196 49.14 -3.79 -15.84
C PRO A 196 48.05 -3.98 -14.79
N GLU A 197 46.83 -3.58 -15.16
CA GLU A 197 45.58 -3.96 -14.51
C GLU A 197 45.43 -5.48 -14.41
N GLU A 198 45.19 -6.01 -13.20
CA GLU A 198 44.15 -7.02 -12.97
C GLU A 198 43.95 -7.19 -11.46
N ASN A 199 42.83 -6.70 -10.93
CA ASN A 199 42.18 -7.29 -9.77
C ASN A 199 40.68 -7.30 -10.05
N LYS A 200 40.24 -8.43 -10.63
CA LYS A 200 38.84 -8.86 -10.54
C LYS A 200 38.57 -9.17 -9.07
N GLU A 201 37.96 -8.22 -8.37
CA GLU A 201 37.27 -8.56 -7.12
C GLU A 201 36.02 -9.37 -7.48
N THR A 202 36.07 -10.65 -7.12
CA THR A 202 34.89 -11.48 -6.93
C THR A 202 33.98 -10.86 -5.86
N PRO A 203 32.66 -10.79 -6.03
CA PRO A 203 31.76 -10.31 -5.00
C PRO A 203 31.68 -11.36 -3.90
N ASN A 204 32.25 -11.05 -2.74
CA ASN A 204 32.10 -11.86 -1.55
C ASN A 204 30.86 -11.36 -0.78
N GLU A 205 29.83 -12.19 -0.77
CA GLU A 205 28.64 -12.06 0.06
C GLU A 205 29.04 -11.97 1.54
N ASN A 206 28.73 -10.84 2.18
CA ASN A 206 28.51 -10.70 3.63
C ASN A 206 27.79 -9.37 3.85
N ASN A 207 26.45 -9.39 3.87
CA ASN A 207 25.59 -8.20 4.02
C ASN A 207 25.46 -7.71 5.48
N HIS A 208 26.28 -8.24 6.38
CA HIS A 208 26.30 -7.80 7.77
C HIS A 208 27.09 -6.49 7.91
N GLY A 209 26.38 -5.38 8.18
CA GLY A 209 26.98 -4.14 8.65
C GLY A 209 27.18 -3.04 7.61
N LEU A 210 26.50 -3.09 6.45
CA LEU A 210 26.55 -1.97 5.52
C LEU A 210 25.69 -0.80 6.01
N SER A 211 26.34 0.32 6.29
CA SER A 211 25.71 1.59 6.67
C SER A 211 25.24 2.31 5.41
N VAL A 212 23.92 2.38 5.19
CA VAL A 212 23.32 3.18 4.10
C VAL A 212 22.66 4.45 4.60
N TYR A 213 22.44 4.54 5.90
CA TYR A 213 22.01 5.73 6.62
C TYR A 213 23.16 6.29 7.47
N PRO A 214 23.23 7.61 7.70
CA PRO A 214 24.27 8.20 8.53
C PRO A 214 24.05 7.89 10.02
N GLU A 215 25.13 7.77 10.79
CA GLU A 215 25.08 7.58 12.25
C GLU A 215 24.49 8.79 12.99
N SER A 216 24.66 10.00 12.43
CA SER A 216 24.09 11.23 12.96
C SER A 216 23.68 12.16 11.83
N ARG A 217 22.51 12.79 11.97
CA ARG A 217 22.02 13.81 11.03
C ARG A 217 22.08 15.19 11.66
N THR A 218 22.77 16.10 10.99
CA THR A 218 22.78 17.55 11.24
C THR A 218 21.86 18.30 10.28
N SER A 219 21.58 17.71 9.12
CA SER A 219 20.67 18.19 8.09
C SER A 219 19.78 17.04 7.57
N PRO A 220 18.54 17.33 7.09
CA PRO A 220 17.66 16.31 6.50
C PRO A 220 18.27 15.51 5.34
N CYS A 221 19.25 16.07 4.63
CA CYS A 221 19.89 15.47 3.46
C CYS A 221 21.24 14.79 3.75
N ASP A 222 21.66 14.74 5.02
CA ASP A 222 22.90 14.04 5.38
C ASP A 222 22.80 12.56 4.99
N GLY A 223 23.83 12.07 4.29
CA GLY A 223 23.88 10.69 3.81
C GLY A 223 22.89 10.36 2.70
N PHE A 224 22.21 11.34 2.10
CA PHE A 224 21.35 11.10 0.94
C PHE A 224 22.19 10.54 -0.23
N PRO A 225 21.75 9.46 -0.89
CA PRO A 225 22.55 8.83 -1.94
C PRO A 225 22.64 9.71 -3.19
N SER A 226 23.78 9.65 -3.90
CA SER A 226 23.89 10.32 -5.21
C SER A 226 22.82 9.76 -6.17
N MET A 227 22.17 10.66 -6.90
CA MET A 227 21.16 10.34 -7.92
C MET A 227 21.76 10.22 -9.33
N ASP A 228 23.10 10.17 -9.46
CA ASP A 228 23.75 10.08 -10.77
C ASP A 228 23.24 8.86 -11.56
N GLY A 229 22.78 9.12 -12.78
CA GLY A 229 22.19 8.12 -13.68
C GLY A 229 20.75 7.73 -13.35
N ILE A 230 20.12 8.28 -12.32
CA ILE A 230 18.76 7.94 -11.87
C ILE A 230 17.86 9.16 -12.00
N MET A 231 16.77 9.04 -12.78
CA MET A 231 15.78 10.10 -12.95
C MET A 231 14.47 9.74 -12.25
N LEU A 232 14.07 10.56 -11.29
CA LEU A 232 12.73 10.48 -10.70
C LEU A 232 11.71 11.17 -11.60
N VAL A 233 10.65 10.43 -11.91
CA VAL A 233 9.43 10.93 -12.54
C VAL A 233 8.28 10.78 -11.55
N MET A 234 7.85 11.89 -10.96
CA MET A 234 6.72 11.92 -10.02
C MET A 234 5.41 12.26 -10.74
N LYS A 235 4.42 11.39 -10.61
CA LYS A 235 3.06 11.58 -11.15
C LYS A 235 2.12 12.19 -10.10
N THR A 236 1.24 13.09 -10.52
CA THR A 236 0.07 13.55 -9.76
C THR A 236 -1.14 13.76 -10.68
N GLY A 237 -2.31 14.06 -10.11
CA GLY A 237 -3.41 14.72 -10.82
C GLY A 237 -3.51 16.21 -10.48
N ALA A 238 -4.15 17.02 -11.34
CA ALA A 238 -4.32 18.45 -11.09
C ALA A 238 -5.13 18.77 -9.83
N THR A 239 -6.11 17.91 -9.54
CA THR A 239 -7.02 18.02 -8.39
C THR A 239 -6.35 17.66 -7.07
N GLU A 240 -5.24 16.91 -7.12
CA GLU A 240 -4.51 16.46 -5.92
C GLU A 240 -3.13 17.12 -5.77
N ALA A 241 -2.70 17.91 -6.77
CA ALA A 241 -1.38 18.50 -6.81
C ALA A 241 -1.06 19.29 -5.53
N PHE A 242 -2.00 20.10 -5.03
CA PHE A 242 -1.80 20.92 -3.83
C PHE A 242 -2.04 20.17 -2.51
N THR A 243 -2.67 19.00 -2.53
CA THR A 243 -2.90 18.20 -1.31
C THR A 243 -1.79 17.18 -1.07
N LYS A 244 -1.15 16.68 -2.14
CA LYS A 244 -0.13 15.62 -2.09
C LYS A 244 1.31 16.11 -2.33
N LEU A 245 1.56 16.92 -3.38
CA LEU A 245 2.94 17.31 -3.75
C LEU A 245 3.69 18.14 -2.70
N PRO A 246 3.08 19.12 -1.99
CA PRO A 246 3.82 19.94 -1.03
C PRO A 246 4.56 19.10 0.01
N THR A 247 3.93 18.02 0.49
CA THR A 247 4.54 17.11 1.46
C THR A 247 5.78 16.43 0.86
N GLN A 248 5.70 15.91 -0.36
CA GLN A 248 6.85 15.30 -1.05
C GLN A 248 8.01 16.30 -1.20
N LEU A 249 7.70 17.54 -1.58
CA LEU A 249 8.67 18.62 -1.76
C LEU A 249 9.35 19.07 -0.46
N LEU A 250 8.64 18.98 0.67
CA LEU A 250 9.16 19.31 2.00
C LEU A 250 9.87 18.13 2.68
N THR A 251 9.73 16.92 2.15
CA THR A 251 10.23 15.67 2.73
C THR A 251 11.27 15.01 1.82
N GLY A 252 10.94 13.91 1.14
CA GLY A 252 11.88 13.08 0.39
C GLY A 252 12.50 13.77 -0.82
N LEU A 253 11.82 14.74 -1.44
CA LEU A 253 12.33 15.42 -2.64
C LEU A 253 13.27 16.58 -2.35
N GLN A 254 13.33 17.07 -1.11
CA GLN A 254 14.16 18.23 -0.77
C GLN A 254 15.67 17.98 -1.02
N CYS A 255 16.07 16.71 -1.09
CA CYS A 255 17.45 16.27 -1.27
C CYS A 255 17.78 15.83 -2.70
N ILE A 256 16.83 15.98 -3.64
CA ILE A 256 17.01 15.63 -5.05
C ILE A 256 17.05 16.91 -5.87
N ASP A 257 18.17 17.14 -6.55
CA ASP A 257 18.38 18.38 -7.31
C ASP A 257 17.64 18.42 -8.66
N ASP A 258 17.43 17.26 -9.30
CA ASP A 258 16.78 17.14 -10.61
C ASP A 258 15.76 16.00 -10.60
N PHE A 259 14.49 16.37 -10.76
CA PHE A 259 13.36 15.45 -10.88
C PHE A 259 12.26 16.07 -11.75
N LEU A 260 11.39 15.25 -12.32
CA LEU A 260 10.27 15.68 -13.14
C LEU A 260 8.96 15.47 -12.37
N ILE A 261 8.07 16.46 -12.40
CA ILE A 261 6.70 16.33 -11.89
C ILE A 261 5.73 16.42 -13.06
N PHE A 262 4.94 15.39 -13.27
CA PHE A 262 3.97 15.27 -14.35
C PHE A 262 2.54 15.16 -13.84
N SER A 263 1.62 15.81 -14.55
CA SER A 263 0.19 15.87 -14.24
C SER A 263 -0.66 15.93 -15.52
N ASP A 264 -1.97 15.90 -15.36
CA ASP A 264 -2.98 16.21 -16.39
C ASP A 264 -3.24 17.72 -16.54
N LEU A 265 -2.52 18.59 -15.80
CA LEU A 265 -2.58 20.03 -15.99
C LEU A 265 -1.23 20.67 -15.72
N GLU A 266 -0.92 21.69 -16.51
CA GLU A 266 0.28 22.49 -16.32
C GLU A 266 0.07 23.41 -15.12
N GLN A 267 0.80 23.20 -14.04
CA GLN A 267 0.64 23.96 -12.79
C GLN A 267 2.00 24.44 -12.26
N GLN A 268 1.94 25.37 -11.30
CA GLN A 268 3.11 25.87 -10.59
C GLN A 268 2.88 25.69 -9.09
N VAL A 269 3.70 24.86 -8.45
CA VAL A 269 3.66 24.62 -6.99
C VAL A 269 4.92 25.22 -6.38
N GLY A 270 4.82 26.43 -5.84
CA GLY A 270 5.99 27.19 -5.38
C GLY A 270 6.99 27.42 -6.53
N LYS A 271 8.26 27.03 -6.34
CA LYS A 271 9.29 27.10 -7.39
C LYS A 271 9.25 25.92 -8.38
N TYR A 272 8.42 24.91 -8.14
CA TYR A 272 8.41 23.66 -8.90
C TYR A 272 7.36 23.68 -9.99
N ARG A 273 7.79 23.38 -11.21
CA ARG A 273 6.90 23.28 -12.36
C ARG A 273 6.29 21.88 -12.42
N VAL A 274 4.99 21.82 -12.60
CA VAL A 274 4.24 20.58 -12.86
C VAL A 274 3.86 20.59 -14.33
N TYR A 275 4.39 19.64 -15.10
CA TYR A 275 4.17 19.62 -16.54
C TYR A 275 2.93 18.84 -16.92
N ASN A 276 2.13 19.40 -17.82
CA ASN A 276 1.04 18.68 -18.47
C ASN A 276 1.60 17.65 -19.44
N VAL A 277 1.31 16.38 -19.21
CA VAL A 277 1.69 15.31 -20.15
C VAL A 277 0.58 14.95 -21.13
N LEU A 278 -0.63 15.49 -20.96
CA LEU A 278 -1.78 15.21 -21.84
C LEU A 278 -1.98 16.25 -22.95
N ASP A 279 -1.08 17.25 -23.03
CA ASP A 279 -1.10 18.30 -24.05
C ASP A 279 -0.91 17.75 -25.47
N ASN A 280 -0.23 16.61 -25.61
CA ASN A 280 0.06 15.93 -26.88
C ASN A 280 -0.86 14.73 -27.17
N VAL A 281 -1.83 14.43 -26.30
CA VAL A 281 -2.87 13.43 -26.63
C VAL A 281 -3.63 13.91 -27.85
N LYS A 282 -3.72 13.05 -28.88
CA LYS A 282 -4.32 13.44 -30.15
C LYS A 282 -5.84 13.57 -30.04
N PRO A 283 -6.49 14.46 -30.82
CA PRO A 283 -7.93 14.68 -30.77
C PRO A 283 -8.76 13.39 -30.94
N GLU A 284 -8.28 12.44 -31.75
CA GLU A 284 -8.97 11.17 -32.00
C GLU A 284 -9.08 10.30 -30.75
N ALA A 285 -8.13 10.40 -29.81
CA ALA A 285 -8.17 9.68 -28.54
C ALA A 285 -8.97 10.43 -27.46
N LYS A 286 -9.18 11.75 -27.62
CA LYS A 286 -9.99 12.52 -26.67
C LYS A 286 -11.47 12.24 -26.83
N GLY A 287 -11.96 12.22 -28.08
CA GLY A 287 -13.36 11.96 -28.40
C GLY A 287 -14.36 12.79 -27.58
N ASP A 288 -15.61 12.33 -27.51
CA ASP A 288 -16.62 12.84 -26.57
C ASP A 288 -16.62 11.99 -25.28
N LEU A 289 -15.43 11.84 -24.67
CA LEU A 289 -15.25 11.03 -23.46
C LEU A 289 -15.34 11.89 -22.20
N MET A 290 -15.95 11.35 -21.14
CA MET A 290 -16.19 12.07 -19.88
C MET A 290 -14.87 12.49 -19.20
N GLU A 291 -13.84 11.66 -19.27
CA GLU A 291 -12.51 11.97 -18.71
C GLU A 291 -11.87 13.22 -19.32
N PHE A 292 -12.10 13.49 -20.61
CA PHE A 292 -11.60 14.71 -21.26
C PHE A 292 -12.49 15.92 -21.01
N SER A 293 -13.75 15.72 -20.58
CA SER A 293 -14.55 16.81 -20.02
C SER A 293 -13.96 17.32 -18.71
N LEU A 294 -13.46 16.44 -17.85
CA LEU A 294 -12.70 16.83 -16.65
C LEU A 294 -11.45 17.61 -17.04
N TYR A 295 -10.64 17.08 -17.95
CA TYR A 295 -9.45 17.77 -18.46
C TYR A 295 -9.74 19.19 -18.97
N ASP A 296 -10.81 19.36 -19.75
CA ASP A 296 -11.23 20.65 -20.28
C ASP A 296 -11.69 21.61 -19.17
N VAL A 297 -12.44 21.13 -18.17
CA VAL A 297 -12.83 21.95 -17.00
C VAL A 297 -11.59 22.37 -16.21
N GLN A 298 -10.66 21.46 -15.97
CA GLN A 298 -9.41 21.76 -15.26
C GLN A 298 -8.61 22.86 -15.97
N ALA A 299 -8.48 22.77 -17.30
CA ALA A 299 -7.75 23.72 -18.13
C ALA A 299 -8.40 25.11 -18.17
N ASN A 300 -9.72 25.19 -18.03
CA ASN A 300 -10.48 26.43 -18.08
C ASN A 300 -10.93 26.94 -16.70
N CYS A 301 -10.51 26.29 -15.61
CA CYS A 301 -10.90 26.65 -14.25
C CYS A 301 -10.31 28.03 -13.87
N PRO A 302 -11.13 29.06 -13.58
CA PRO A 302 -10.65 30.39 -13.23
C PRO A 302 -10.26 30.52 -11.74
N THR A 303 -10.52 29.49 -10.92
CA THR A 303 -10.32 29.47 -9.47
C THR A 303 -9.46 28.27 -9.06
N SER A 304 -9.66 27.71 -7.86
CA SER A 304 -8.97 26.49 -7.46
C SER A 304 -9.55 25.27 -8.20
N GLN A 305 -8.69 24.29 -8.48
CA GLN A 305 -9.13 23.02 -9.09
C GLN A 305 -10.17 22.32 -8.21
N GLN A 306 -9.99 22.37 -6.88
CA GLN A 306 -10.94 21.80 -5.93
C GLN A 306 -12.35 22.39 -6.08
N ASP A 307 -12.49 23.70 -6.34
CA ASP A 307 -13.79 24.33 -6.54
C ASP A 307 -14.45 23.92 -7.87
N CYS A 308 -13.65 23.85 -8.95
CA CYS A 308 -14.16 23.56 -10.29
C CYS A 308 -14.51 22.09 -10.51
N THR A 309 -13.82 21.16 -9.83
CA THR A 309 -13.92 19.72 -10.12
C THR A 309 -14.49 18.90 -8.97
N ARG A 310 -14.98 19.52 -7.88
CA ARG A 310 -15.41 18.84 -6.64
C ARG A 310 -16.35 17.65 -6.88
N ASP A 311 -17.33 17.82 -7.77
CA ASP A 311 -18.37 16.82 -8.05
C ASP A 311 -18.12 16.06 -9.37
N MET A 312 -16.96 16.28 -10.00
CA MET A 312 -16.63 15.64 -11.27
C MET A 312 -16.01 14.26 -11.05
N LYS A 313 -16.40 13.32 -11.91
CA LYS A 313 -15.79 12.00 -12.03
C LYS A 313 -14.80 12.00 -13.20
N GLY A 314 -14.12 10.89 -13.44
CA GLY A 314 -13.22 10.75 -14.59
C GLY A 314 -11.73 10.92 -14.26
N GLY A 315 -11.36 11.21 -13.01
CA GLY A 315 -9.96 11.40 -12.63
C GLY A 315 -9.10 10.15 -12.86
N TRP A 316 -9.61 8.98 -12.47
CA TRP A 316 -8.94 7.70 -12.72
C TRP A 316 -8.88 7.35 -14.20
N GLU A 317 -9.97 7.61 -14.93
CA GLU A 317 -10.08 7.40 -16.37
C GLU A 317 -9.10 8.29 -17.15
N LEU A 318 -8.95 9.55 -16.75
CA LEU A 318 -7.99 10.50 -17.32
C LEU A 318 -6.54 10.11 -17.00
N ASP A 319 -6.30 9.57 -15.80
CA ASP A 319 -4.98 9.15 -15.35
C ASP A 319 -4.36 8.06 -16.25
N LYS A 320 -5.19 7.22 -16.89
CA LYS A 320 -4.76 6.17 -17.82
C LYS A 320 -3.85 6.69 -18.93
N TYR A 321 -4.11 7.90 -19.41
CA TYR A 321 -3.38 8.52 -20.52
C TYR A 321 -2.02 9.07 -20.10
N LYS A 322 -1.75 9.27 -18.81
CA LYS A 322 -0.47 9.89 -18.39
C LYS A 322 0.72 8.97 -18.59
N PHE A 323 0.57 7.66 -18.34
CA PHE A 323 1.70 6.73 -18.22
C PHE A 323 2.68 6.76 -19.39
N LEU A 324 2.19 6.61 -20.62
CA LEU A 324 3.06 6.52 -21.80
C LEU A 324 3.60 7.91 -22.18
N HIS A 325 2.77 8.95 -22.04
CA HIS A 325 3.19 10.33 -22.31
C HIS A 325 4.24 10.82 -21.31
N MET A 326 4.19 10.40 -20.04
CA MET A 326 5.25 10.63 -19.06
C MET A 326 6.58 10.01 -19.50
N ILE A 327 6.56 8.79 -20.05
CA ILE A 327 7.77 8.10 -20.54
C ILE A 327 8.38 8.88 -21.72
N GLU A 328 7.57 9.23 -22.72
CA GLU A 328 8.02 10.02 -23.88
C GLU A 328 8.58 11.39 -23.45
N ARG A 329 7.89 12.06 -22.52
CA ARG A 329 8.28 13.38 -22.01
C ARG A 329 9.55 13.31 -21.15
N ALA A 330 9.67 12.31 -20.30
CA ALA A 330 10.88 12.07 -19.49
C ALA A 330 12.10 11.85 -20.38
N TRP A 331 11.98 11.02 -21.41
CA TRP A 331 13.05 10.81 -22.39
C TRP A 331 13.46 12.12 -23.09
N THR A 332 12.48 12.89 -23.54
CA THR A 332 12.72 14.16 -24.25
C THR A 332 13.46 15.17 -23.37
N MET A 333 13.07 15.29 -22.10
CA MET A 333 13.60 16.28 -21.18
C MET A 333 14.93 15.87 -20.55
N ARG A 334 15.12 14.57 -20.31
CA ARG A 334 16.25 13.99 -19.59
C ARG A 334 16.64 12.65 -20.24
N PRO A 335 17.18 12.65 -21.47
CA PRO A 335 17.56 11.41 -22.16
C PRO A 335 18.80 10.78 -21.53
N ASN A 336 19.02 9.50 -21.84
CA ASN A 336 20.24 8.74 -21.51
C ASN A 336 20.49 8.53 -20.00
N MET A 337 19.45 8.54 -19.18
CA MET A 337 19.55 8.10 -17.78
C MET A 337 19.69 6.57 -17.76
N GLU A 338 20.38 6.04 -16.75
CA GLU A 338 20.51 4.59 -16.57
C GLU A 338 19.18 3.98 -16.09
N TRP A 339 18.53 4.67 -15.16
CA TRP A 339 17.25 4.28 -14.56
C TRP A 339 16.27 5.44 -14.55
N TYR A 340 15.00 5.14 -14.84
CA TYR A 340 13.87 6.04 -14.60
C TYR A 340 13.00 5.42 -13.53
N VAL A 341 12.86 6.11 -12.39
CA VAL A 341 12.03 5.71 -11.26
C VAL A 341 10.72 6.48 -11.32
N PHE A 342 9.61 5.77 -11.46
CA PHE A 342 8.27 6.34 -11.49
C PHE A 342 7.60 6.12 -10.14
N ALA A 343 7.09 7.19 -9.54
CA ALA A 343 6.37 7.17 -8.27
C ALA A 343 5.20 8.16 -8.31
N GLU A 344 4.20 7.96 -7.47
CA GLU A 344 3.03 8.85 -7.36
C GLU A 344 3.16 9.78 -6.15
N ALA A 345 2.42 10.89 -6.16
CA ALA A 345 2.49 11.89 -5.09
C ALA A 345 2.03 11.37 -3.70
N ASP A 346 1.27 10.26 -3.68
CA ASP A 346 0.87 9.48 -2.49
C ASP A 346 1.70 8.19 -2.31
N SER A 347 2.90 8.16 -2.87
CA SER A 347 3.88 7.10 -2.65
C SER A 347 5.07 7.64 -1.87
N TYR A 348 5.56 6.88 -0.90
CA TYR A 348 6.80 7.19 -0.20
C TYR A 348 7.94 6.34 -0.74
N VAL A 349 9.13 6.93 -0.95
CA VAL A 349 10.30 6.24 -1.50
C VAL A 349 11.45 6.26 -0.50
N PHE A 350 11.94 5.08 -0.12
CA PHE A 350 13.11 4.89 0.73
C PHE A 350 14.39 5.01 -0.11
N TRP A 351 14.84 6.25 -0.36
CA TRP A 351 15.93 6.53 -1.30
C TRP A 351 17.24 5.76 -1.04
N PRO A 352 17.77 5.69 0.20
CA PRO A 352 19.00 4.92 0.47
C PRO A 352 18.87 3.44 0.11
N ASN A 353 17.71 2.83 0.40
CA ASN A 353 17.42 1.45 0.02
C ASN A 353 17.37 1.29 -1.51
N LEU A 354 16.57 2.12 -2.19
CA LEU A 354 16.33 2.01 -3.63
C LEU A 354 17.61 2.24 -4.45
N VAL A 355 18.36 3.30 -4.16
CA VAL A 355 19.57 3.64 -4.93
C VAL A 355 20.65 2.58 -4.72
N TRP A 356 20.82 2.07 -3.49
CA TRP A 356 21.75 0.98 -3.24
C TRP A 356 21.38 -0.26 -4.05
N TRP A 357 20.09 -0.62 -4.06
CA TRP A 357 19.61 -1.79 -4.77
C TRP A 357 19.82 -1.69 -6.29
N LEU A 358 19.45 -0.54 -6.89
CA LEU A 358 19.67 -0.28 -8.32
C LEU A 358 21.14 -0.41 -8.73
N ARG A 359 22.07 0.04 -7.87
CA ARG A 359 23.51 0.04 -8.16
C ARG A 359 24.18 -1.30 -7.92
N ASN A 360 23.70 -2.10 -6.97
CA ASN A 360 24.43 -3.28 -6.48
C ASN A 360 23.75 -4.61 -6.80
N LYS A 361 22.45 -4.60 -7.13
CA LYS A 361 21.68 -5.83 -7.37
C LYS A 361 21.14 -5.93 -8.79
N LEU A 362 20.96 -4.79 -9.48
CA LEU A 362 20.40 -4.78 -10.82
C LEU A 362 21.45 -4.40 -11.87
N ASN A 363 21.32 -5.05 -13.03
CA ASN A 363 21.92 -4.64 -14.28
C ASN A 363 20.79 -4.15 -15.21
N PRO A 364 20.85 -2.91 -15.74
CA PRO A 364 19.80 -2.36 -16.61
C PRO A 364 19.47 -3.22 -17.83
N ARG A 365 20.43 -4.03 -18.30
CA ARG A 365 20.21 -4.95 -19.44
C ARG A 365 19.33 -6.14 -19.09
N ASP A 366 19.46 -6.65 -17.87
CA ASP A 366 18.77 -7.87 -17.42
C ASP A 366 17.42 -7.54 -16.77
N PHE A 367 17.28 -6.29 -16.28
CA PHE A 367 16.12 -5.78 -15.57
C PHE A 367 15.53 -4.54 -16.24
N PRO A 368 14.99 -4.68 -17.47
CA PRO A 368 14.50 -3.55 -18.24
C PRO A 368 13.27 -2.87 -17.62
N TYR A 369 12.46 -3.62 -16.87
CA TYR A 369 11.23 -3.15 -16.23
C TYR A 369 10.96 -3.93 -14.94
N VAL A 370 10.84 -3.23 -13.81
CA VAL A 370 10.70 -3.84 -12.48
C VAL A 370 9.68 -3.09 -11.62
N GLY A 371 8.92 -3.81 -10.81
CA GLY A 371 8.01 -3.24 -9.80
C GLY A 371 7.20 -4.31 -9.08
N SER A 372 6.15 -3.91 -8.37
CA SER A 372 5.21 -4.86 -7.74
C SER A 372 4.27 -5.45 -8.80
N VAL A 373 4.47 -6.70 -9.19
CA VAL A 373 3.67 -7.35 -10.26
C VAL A 373 2.26 -7.66 -9.78
N ALA A 374 1.29 -7.14 -10.53
CA ALA A 374 -0.11 -7.54 -10.56
C ALA A 374 -0.42 -8.29 -11.86
N MET A 375 -1.58 -8.96 -11.90
CA MET A 375 -2.03 -9.75 -13.03
C MET A 375 -3.39 -9.28 -13.52
N LEU A 376 -3.53 -9.07 -14.83
CA LEU A 376 -4.81 -8.80 -15.48
C LEU A 376 -4.86 -9.53 -16.81
N LYS A 377 -5.96 -10.24 -17.09
CA LYS A 377 -6.12 -11.00 -18.34
C LYS A 377 -4.90 -11.92 -18.61
N ASN A 378 -4.38 -12.56 -17.55
CA ASN A 378 -3.16 -13.39 -17.57
C ASN A 378 -1.88 -12.68 -18.04
N PHE A 379 -1.84 -11.35 -17.96
CA PHE A 379 -0.68 -10.54 -18.32
C PHE A 379 -0.09 -9.85 -17.09
N PRO A 380 1.22 -10.00 -16.82
CA PRO A 380 1.87 -9.37 -15.68
C PRO A 380 2.23 -7.91 -15.96
N PHE A 381 1.98 -7.02 -15.00
CA PHE A 381 2.36 -5.61 -15.08
C PHE A 381 2.76 -5.09 -13.68
N ALA A 382 3.63 -4.08 -13.60
CA ALA A 382 3.91 -3.44 -12.33
C ALA A 382 2.77 -2.49 -11.96
N HIS A 383 2.25 -2.62 -10.74
CA HIS A 383 1.26 -1.71 -10.19
C HIS A 383 1.81 -0.28 -10.11
N GLY A 384 1.15 0.66 -10.80
CA GLY A 384 1.65 2.03 -10.98
C GLY A 384 1.87 2.77 -9.66
N GLY A 385 0.90 2.67 -8.75
CA GLY A 385 0.92 3.32 -7.45
C GLY A 385 1.98 2.78 -6.50
N SER A 386 2.36 1.51 -6.62
CA SER A 386 3.49 0.95 -5.84
C SER A 386 4.83 1.54 -6.29
N GLY A 387 4.87 2.27 -7.40
CA GLY A 387 6.09 2.68 -8.08
C GLY A 387 6.71 1.56 -8.92
N TYR A 388 7.47 1.97 -9.92
CA TYR A 388 8.17 1.06 -10.83
C TYR A 388 9.42 1.71 -11.40
N VAL A 389 10.32 0.88 -11.92
CA VAL A 389 11.59 1.30 -12.51
C VAL A 389 11.68 0.78 -13.93
N LEU A 390 12.04 1.66 -14.86
CA LEU A 390 12.40 1.30 -16.23
C LEU A 390 13.88 1.57 -16.46
N SER A 391 14.55 0.67 -17.17
CA SER A 391 15.91 0.95 -17.66
C SER A 391 15.87 2.07 -18.70
N GLY A 392 16.97 2.80 -18.82
CA GLY A 392 17.09 3.83 -19.86
C GLY A 392 16.95 3.31 -21.28
N GLN A 393 17.35 2.05 -21.53
CA GLN A 393 17.17 1.41 -22.83
C GLN A 393 15.70 1.15 -23.13
N THR A 394 14.91 0.75 -22.12
CA THR A 394 13.46 0.54 -22.26
C THR A 394 12.75 1.87 -22.50
N VAL A 395 13.05 2.91 -21.71
CA VAL A 395 12.48 4.25 -21.92
C VAL A 395 12.81 4.79 -23.31
N LYS A 396 14.07 4.63 -23.75
CA LYS A 396 14.49 4.98 -25.11
C LYS A 396 13.68 4.23 -26.17
N ALA A 397 13.58 2.90 -26.06
CA ALA A 397 12.87 2.06 -27.02
C ALA A 397 11.40 2.45 -27.14
N MET A 398 10.75 2.76 -26.01
CA MET A 398 9.37 3.25 -25.99
C MET A 398 9.25 4.62 -26.64
N ALA A 399 10.07 5.59 -26.22
CA ALA A 399 10.01 6.97 -26.72
C ALA A 399 10.39 7.12 -28.20
N GLU A 400 11.28 6.25 -28.72
CA GLU A 400 11.67 6.25 -30.13
C GLU A 400 10.73 5.41 -31.02
N THR A 401 9.75 4.70 -30.46
CA THR A 401 8.75 3.95 -31.23
C THR A 401 7.62 4.88 -31.70
N PRO A 402 7.51 5.18 -33.01
CA PRO A 402 6.60 6.23 -33.47
C PRO A 402 5.13 5.88 -33.21
N GLY A 403 4.43 6.78 -32.52
CA GLY A 403 3.00 6.65 -32.25
C GLY A 403 2.63 5.61 -31.20
N LEU A 404 3.60 5.16 -30.39
CA LEU A 404 3.36 4.18 -29.33
C LEU A 404 2.32 4.67 -28.32
N ALA A 405 2.49 5.86 -27.75
CA ALA A 405 1.50 6.42 -26.81
C ALA A 405 0.10 6.49 -27.43
N HIS A 406 -0.01 7.06 -28.63
CA HIS A 406 -1.28 7.19 -29.34
C HIS A 406 -1.98 5.85 -29.60
N LYS A 407 -1.24 4.78 -29.92
CA LYS A 407 -1.81 3.44 -30.11
C LYS A 407 -2.59 2.98 -28.87
N TYR A 408 -2.03 3.22 -27.68
CA TYR A 408 -2.64 2.80 -26.42
C TYR A 408 -3.62 3.83 -25.86
N ASP A 409 -3.48 5.11 -26.19
CA ASP A 409 -4.51 6.12 -25.91
C ASP A 409 -5.87 5.68 -26.50
N LEU A 410 -5.87 5.13 -27.72
CA LEU A 410 -7.08 4.59 -28.36
C LEU A 410 -7.65 3.33 -27.68
N MET A 411 -6.88 2.67 -26.82
CA MET A 411 -7.31 1.48 -26.06
C MET A 411 -7.79 1.84 -24.64
N ALA A 412 -7.39 3.00 -24.11
CA ALA A 412 -7.62 3.40 -22.72
C ALA A 412 -9.10 3.39 -22.27
N PRO A 413 -10.09 3.77 -23.11
CA PRO A 413 -11.50 3.71 -22.71
C PRO A 413 -12.02 2.29 -22.45
N HIS A 414 -11.34 1.26 -22.96
CA HIS A 414 -11.78 -0.14 -22.92
C HIS A 414 -10.97 -1.00 -21.96
N GLU A 415 -10.02 -0.39 -21.24
CA GLU A 415 -9.14 -1.07 -20.32
C GLU A 415 -9.24 -0.47 -18.92
N CYS A 416 -8.91 -1.26 -17.89
CA CYS A 416 -9.13 -0.82 -16.51
C CYS A 416 -8.19 0.31 -16.08
N CYS A 417 -6.95 0.30 -16.58
CA CYS A 417 -5.82 0.88 -15.87
C CYS A 417 -4.69 1.30 -16.83
N GLY A 418 -4.04 2.44 -16.55
CA GLY A 418 -2.96 2.98 -17.39
C GLY A 418 -1.62 2.26 -17.26
N ASP A 419 -1.32 1.71 -16.08
CA ASP A 419 -0.13 0.90 -15.81
C ASP A 419 -0.16 -0.43 -16.57
N TYR A 420 -1.33 -1.05 -16.71
CA TYR A 420 -1.55 -2.21 -17.58
C TYR A 420 -1.26 -1.87 -19.05
N LEU A 421 -1.81 -0.76 -19.57
CA LEU A 421 -1.53 -0.29 -20.94
C LEU A 421 -0.04 0.02 -21.15
N MET A 422 0.60 0.63 -20.16
CA MET A 422 2.04 0.88 -20.17
C MET A 422 2.84 -0.43 -20.25
N ALA A 423 2.46 -1.45 -19.49
CA ALA A 423 3.14 -2.73 -19.54
C ALA A 423 2.95 -3.47 -20.88
N LEU A 424 1.78 -3.35 -21.51
CA LEU A 424 1.59 -3.82 -22.89
C LEU A 424 2.53 -3.08 -23.85
N ALA A 425 2.66 -1.76 -23.72
CA ALA A 425 3.56 -0.95 -24.54
C ALA A 425 5.04 -1.32 -24.32
N VAL A 426 5.45 -1.56 -23.08
CA VAL A 426 6.80 -2.08 -22.75
C VAL A 426 7.04 -3.44 -23.44
N ASN A 427 6.04 -4.33 -23.41
CA ASN A 427 6.13 -5.64 -24.06
C ASN A 427 6.21 -5.55 -25.60
N ASP A 428 5.51 -4.61 -26.21
CA ASP A 428 5.62 -4.33 -27.65
C ASP A 428 7.03 -3.85 -28.05
N THR A 429 7.78 -3.26 -27.12
CA THR A 429 9.19 -2.89 -27.32
C THR A 429 10.19 -3.97 -26.91
N GLY A 430 9.71 -5.17 -26.55
CA GLY A 430 10.52 -6.36 -26.29
C GLY A 430 10.98 -6.55 -24.84
N SER A 431 10.48 -5.76 -23.89
CA SER A 431 10.81 -5.87 -22.46
C SER A 431 9.64 -6.45 -21.65
N LYS A 432 9.93 -7.10 -20.52
CA LYS A 432 8.88 -7.67 -19.64
C LYS A 432 9.12 -7.25 -18.20
N VAL A 433 8.04 -7.15 -17.44
CA VAL A 433 8.11 -6.83 -16.02
C VAL A 433 8.79 -7.96 -15.25
N LYS A 434 9.61 -7.58 -14.26
CA LYS A 434 10.18 -8.45 -13.25
C LYS A 434 9.58 -8.09 -11.89
N GLN A 435 9.32 -9.11 -11.08
CA GLN A 435 8.62 -8.98 -9.80
C GLN A 435 9.57 -8.56 -8.68
N ALA A 436 9.27 -7.44 -8.02
CA ALA A 436 10.00 -6.91 -6.87
C ALA A 436 9.13 -6.71 -5.61
N HIS A 437 7.86 -7.12 -5.62
CA HIS A 437 7.06 -7.23 -4.39
C HIS A 437 7.78 -8.13 -3.36
N PRO A 438 7.72 -7.89 -2.05
CA PRO A 438 7.04 -6.79 -1.38
C PRO A 438 7.90 -5.55 -1.20
N MET A 439 9.13 -5.51 -1.76
CA MET A 439 10.01 -4.36 -1.60
C MET A 439 9.39 -3.12 -2.25
N PHE A 440 8.81 -3.27 -3.44
CA PHE A 440 7.82 -2.32 -3.95
C PHE A 440 6.45 -2.72 -3.43
N ASN A 441 5.77 -1.83 -2.71
CA ASN A 441 4.55 -2.18 -2.01
C ASN A 441 3.40 -1.21 -2.28
N GLY A 442 2.22 -1.78 -2.51
CA GLY A 442 0.96 -1.03 -2.69
C GLY A 442 0.26 -0.71 -1.37
N GLU A 443 0.83 -1.14 -0.25
CA GLU A 443 0.27 -1.00 1.09
C GLU A 443 1.04 0.00 1.96
N LYS A 444 0.29 0.68 2.82
CA LYS A 444 0.80 1.65 3.80
C LYS A 444 0.99 0.96 5.15
N PRO A 445 1.67 1.57 6.14
CA PRO A 445 2.02 0.87 7.37
C PRO A 445 0.83 0.21 8.09
N SER A 446 -0.36 0.80 7.99
CA SER A 446 -1.58 0.26 8.59
C SER A 446 -2.15 -0.95 7.85
N THR A 447 -1.99 -1.07 6.53
CA THR A 447 -2.60 -2.13 5.72
C THR A 447 -1.59 -3.17 5.21
N LEU A 448 -0.29 -2.91 5.36
CA LEU A 448 0.81 -3.81 5.01
C LEU A 448 0.71 -5.13 5.81
N PRO A 449 0.70 -6.31 5.15
CA PRO A 449 0.72 -7.58 5.85
C PRO A 449 2.10 -7.83 6.48
N TYR A 450 2.12 -7.94 7.81
CA TYR A 450 3.30 -8.39 8.55
C TYR A 450 3.21 -9.90 8.77
N SER A 451 4.13 -10.63 8.15
CA SER A 451 4.23 -12.09 8.20
C SER A 451 5.63 -12.53 7.81
N ASP A 452 5.87 -13.84 7.85
CA ASP A 452 7.18 -14.42 7.54
C ASP A 452 7.71 -14.04 6.16
N SER A 453 6.84 -13.99 5.15
CA SER A 453 7.23 -13.69 3.76
C SER A 453 7.64 -12.23 3.52
N HIS A 454 7.39 -11.34 4.48
CA HIS A 454 7.63 -9.91 4.35
C HIS A 454 8.59 -9.36 5.40
N TRP A 455 8.59 -9.93 6.62
CA TRP A 455 9.20 -9.36 7.82
C TRP A 455 10.62 -8.81 7.61
N CYS A 456 11.47 -9.58 6.95
CA CYS A 456 12.90 -9.30 6.79
C CYS A 456 13.25 -8.61 5.46
N GLN A 457 12.28 -8.41 4.58
CA GLN A 457 12.50 -7.83 3.25
C GLN A 457 12.81 -6.33 3.36
N ALA A 458 13.72 -5.86 2.51
CA ALA A 458 13.97 -4.44 2.33
C ALA A 458 12.72 -3.73 1.81
N LEU A 459 12.51 -2.48 2.21
CA LEU A 459 11.38 -1.66 1.76
C LEU A 459 11.86 -0.57 0.80
N MET A 460 11.35 -0.53 -0.43
CA MET A 460 11.66 0.50 -1.43
C MET A 460 10.58 1.57 -1.46
N THR A 461 9.31 1.15 -1.46
CA THR A 461 8.17 2.05 -1.60
C THR A 461 6.97 1.60 -0.79
N MET A 462 6.12 2.56 -0.44
CA MET A 462 4.80 2.35 0.16
C MET A 462 3.78 3.25 -0.50
N HIS A 463 2.52 2.81 -0.50
CA HIS A 463 1.37 3.45 -1.14
C HIS A 463 0.08 2.93 -0.47
N HIS A 464 -1.13 3.45 -0.59
CA HIS A 464 -1.60 4.79 -0.93
C HIS A 464 -1.53 5.67 0.32
N MET A 465 -0.48 6.48 0.44
CA MET A 465 -0.22 7.25 1.66
C MET A 465 -0.72 8.67 1.52
N ASN A 466 -1.52 9.12 2.49
CA ASN A 466 -1.87 10.53 2.56
C ASN A 466 -0.67 11.37 3.03
N SER A 467 -0.79 12.70 2.96
CA SER A 467 0.28 13.63 3.34
C SER A 467 0.73 13.50 4.81
N GLU A 468 -0.16 13.12 5.71
CA GLU A 468 0.21 12.87 7.11
C GLU A 468 1.08 11.63 7.23
N GLU A 469 0.69 10.52 6.59
CA GLU A 469 1.41 9.26 6.60
C GLU A 469 2.80 9.40 5.94
N VAL A 470 2.90 10.11 4.81
CA VAL A 470 4.17 10.44 4.15
C VAL A 470 5.09 11.21 5.11
N SER A 471 4.56 12.22 5.80
CA SER A 471 5.32 13.02 6.77
C SER A 471 5.79 12.18 7.96
N GLN A 472 4.94 11.28 8.46
CA GLN A 472 5.26 10.39 9.58
C GLN A 472 6.38 9.39 9.22
N VAL A 473 6.34 8.79 8.03
CA VAL A 473 7.40 7.86 7.58
C VAL A 473 8.71 8.60 7.31
N TRP A 474 8.65 9.81 6.75
CA TRP A 474 9.82 10.67 6.62
C TRP A 474 10.43 11.00 7.98
N ASP A 475 9.62 11.41 8.96
CA ASP A 475 10.08 11.72 10.31
C ASP A 475 10.72 10.51 11.00
N TYR A 476 10.18 9.31 10.78
CA TYR A 476 10.82 8.05 11.20
C TYR A 476 12.22 7.89 10.58
N GLU A 477 12.39 8.09 9.26
CA GLU A 477 13.70 8.00 8.61
C GLU A 477 14.71 9.02 9.12
N GLN A 478 14.24 10.20 9.55
CA GLN A 478 15.10 11.23 10.11
C GLN A 478 15.53 10.95 11.55
N LYS A 479 14.69 10.26 12.32
CA LYS A 479 14.92 9.99 13.76
C LYS A 479 15.49 8.60 14.04
N ARG A 480 15.44 7.67 13.08
CA ARG A 480 15.95 6.31 13.28
C ARG A 480 17.45 6.34 13.59
N THR A 481 17.86 5.49 14.53
CA THR A 481 19.27 5.34 14.96
C THR A 481 19.99 4.20 14.23
N SER A 482 19.24 3.29 13.61
CA SER A 482 19.81 2.21 12.80
C SER A 482 20.37 2.77 11.51
N THR A 483 21.62 2.42 11.20
CA THR A 483 22.29 2.83 9.98
C THR A 483 22.08 1.88 8.80
N GLY A 484 21.51 0.70 9.06
CA GLY A 484 21.21 -0.32 8.05
C GLY A 484 19.96 0.00 7.22
N PHE A 485 19.68 -0.85 6.25
CA PHE A 485 18.48 -0.73 5.39
C PHE A 485 17.19 -0.67 6.21
N VAL A 486 16.19 0.06 5.71
CA VAL A 486 14.83 -0.04 6.25
C VAL A 486 14.23 -1.38 5.84
N GLN A 487 13.70 -2.13 6.80
CA GLN A 487 12.99 -3.40 6.57
C GLN A 487 11.50 -3.24 6.85
N ILE A 488 10.67 -4.16 6.35
CA ILE A 488 9.23 -4.15 6.63
C ILE A 488 8.93 -4.22 8.14
N LYS A 489 9.68 -5.02 8.93
CA LYS A 489 9.50 -5.07 10.39
C LYS A 489 9.62 -3.70 11.07
N ASP A 490 10.45 -2.80 10.51
CA ASP A 490 10.65 -1.47 11.09
C ASP A 490 9.36 -0.64 11.05
N MET A 491 8.53 -0.83 10.02
CA MET A 491 7.22 -0.18 9.91
C MET A 491 6.22 -0.73 10.94
N TYR A 492 6.28 -2.03 11.23
CA TYR A 492 5.49 -2.60 12.32
C TYR A 492 5.88 -1.99 13.66
N GLU A 493 7.18 -2.00 13.98
CA GLU A 493 7.70 -1.55 15.27
C GLU A 493 7.36 -0.07 15.52
N ALA A 494 7.46 0.77 14.48
CA ALA A 494 7.20 2.20 14.58
C ALA A 494 5.71 2.57 14.57
N PHE A 495 4.91 1.97 13.69
CA PHE A 495 3.56 2.47 13.38
C PHE A 495 2.42 1.54 13.81
N VAL A 496 2.68 0.27 14.10
CA VAL A 496 1.63 -0.72 14.39
C VAL A 496 1.71 -1.22 15.83
N ALA A 497 2.89 -1.64 16.28
CA ALA A 497 3.10 -2.18 17.61
C ALA A 497 2.58 -1.28 18.75
N PRO A 498 2.77 0.07 18.72
CA PRO A 498 2.25 0.96 19.77
C PRO A 498 0.73 1.02 19.86
N HIS A 499 0.03 0.62 18.80
CA HIS A 499 -1.43 0.70 18.67
C HIS A 499 -2.10 -0.67 18.76
N LEU A 500 -1.33 -1.76 18.77
CA LEU A 500 -1.85 -3.11 18.75
C LEU A 500 -2.49 -3.47 20.10
N VAL A 501 -3.77 -3.84 20.07
CA VAL A 501 -4.53 -4.23 21.25
C VAL A 501 -5.29 -5.52 20.97
N PRO A 502 -5.71 -6.32 21.97
CA PRO A 502 -6.41 -7.58 21.70
C PRO A 502 -7.74 -7.43 20.95
N ARG A 503 -8.40 -6.27 21.08
CA ARG A 503 -9.71 -5.98 20.47
C ARG A 503 -9.93 -4.49 20.22
N ARG A 504 -10.55 -4.16 19.10
CA ARG A 504 -11.13 -2.86 18.77
C ARG A 504 -12.52 -3.03 18.15
N ASP A 505 -13.46 -2.20 18.61
CA ASP A 505 -14.77 -2.05 17.99
C ASP A 505 -14.74 -0.91 16.96
N ASN A 506 -15.68 -0.92 16.01
CA ASN A 506 -15.75 -0.03 14.84
C ASN A 506 -14.46 -0.06 14.00
N TRP A 507 -13.89 -1.24 13.83
CA TRP A 507 -12.58 -1.41 13.25
C TRP A 507 -12.52 -2.64 12.36
N ASP A 508 -11.91 -2.49 11.18
CA ASP A 508 -11.65 -3.56 10.24
C ASP A 508 -10.13 -3.71 10.04
N ASN A 509 -9.55 -4.77 10.61
CA ASN A 509 -8.13 -5.14 10.42
C ASN A 509 -7.87 -5.88 9.10
N LEU A 510 -8.89 -6.00 8.25
CA LEU A 510 -8.87 -6.64 6.94
C LEU A 510 -8.67 -8.16 6.99
N SER A 511 -8.93 -8.81 8.14
CA SER A 511 -8.80 -10.27 8.25
C SER A 511 -9.73 -10.99 7.29
N ASP A 512 -9.17 -11.76 6.37
CA ASP A 512 -9.97 -12.40 5.35
C ASP A 512 -9.37 -13.68 4.72
N ASP A 513 -8.31 -14.30 5.26
CA ASP A 513 -7.73 -15.53 4.67
C ASP A 513 -8.68 -16.74 4.78
N VAL A 514 -9.30 -16.92 5.94
CA VAL A 514 -10.24 -18.01 6.22
C VAL A 514 -11.43 -17.44 6.97
N CYS A 515 -12.64 -17.74 6.50
CA CYS A 515 -13.88 -17.25 7.09
C CYS A 515 -14.75 -18.40 7.64
N PHE A 516 -15.46 -18.09 8.72
CA PHE A 516 -16.40 -18.93 9.44
C PHE A 516 -17.72 -18.17 9.48
N ILE A 517 -18.55 -18.44 8.47
CA ILE A 517 -19.89 -17.86 8.32
C ILE A 517 -20.89 -18.74 9.07
N SER A 518 -21.84 -18.11 9.78
CA SER A 518 -22.96 -18.82 10.40
C SER A 518 -23.73 -19.66 9.38
N PRO A 519 -24.16 -20.89 9.72
CA PRO A 519 -24.89 -21.75 8.78
C PRO A 519 -26.34 -21.30 8.52
N ASP A 520 -26.84 -20.28 9.23
CA ASP A 520 -28.18 -19.74 8.97
C ASP A 520 -28.26 -19.01 7.62
N GLU A 521 -29.39 -19.20 6.92
CA GLU A 521 -29.63 -18.71 5.56
C GLU A 521 -29.40 -17.19 5.44
N ALA A 522 -29.86 -16.41 6.42
CA ALA A 522 -29.68 -14.96 6.41
C ALA A 522 -28.21 -14.54 6.45
N ALA A 523 -27.38 -15.21 7.26
CA ALA A 523 -25.95 -14.93 7.30
C ALA A 523 -25.22 -15.38 6.03
N GLN A 524 -25.63 -16.51 5.45
CA GLN A 524 -25.10 -16.98 4.17
C GLN A 524 -25.44 -16.00 3.04
N ASP A 525 -26.68 -15.50 2.98
CA ASP A 525 -27.09 -14.56 1.94
C ASP A 525 -26.38 -13.21 2.08
N ALA A 526 -26.22 -12.72 3.32
CA ALA A 526 -25.57 -11.44 3.60
C ALA A 526 -24.05 -11.46 3.41
N ALA A 527 -23.39 -12.62 3.47
CA ALA A 527 -21.95 -12.74 3.26
C ALA A 527 -21.57 -12.43 1.80
N SER A 528 -20.47 -11.70 1.64
CA SER A 528 -19.91 -11.37 0.32
C SER A 528 -19.39 -12.60 -0.41
N ASP A 529 -19.27 -12.50 -1.74
CA ASP A 529 -18.70 -13.56 -2.58
C ASP A 529 -17.26 -13.91 -2.14
N ARG A 530 -16.49 -12.92 -1.67
CA ARG A 530 -15.12 -13.09 -1.13
C ARG A 530 -15.09 -13.84 0.20
N GLU A 531 -16.06 -13.61 1.08
CA GLU A 531 -16.15 -14.35 2.34
C GLU A 531 -16.58 -15.79 2.10
N LYS A 532 -17.51 -16.01 1.16
CA LYS A 532 -17.99 -17.34 0.74
C LYS A 532 -16.88 -18.17 0.10
N SER A 533 -16.10 -17.58 -0.80
CA SER A 533 -14.99 -18.29 -1.46
C SER A 533 -13.89 -18.73 -0.48
N ARG A 534 -13.82 -18.11 0.70
CA ARG A 534 -12.85 -18.40 1.76
C ARG A 534 -13.47 -19.07 2.98
N GLN A 535 -14.72 -19.51 2.86
CA GLN A 535 -15.41 -20.18 3.95
C GLN A 535 -14.81 -21.57 4.20
N ARG A 536 -14.42 -21.85 5.44
CA ARG A 536 -13.97 -23.19 5.81
C ARG A 536 -15.14 -24.20 5.74
N PRO A 537 -14.99 -25.35 5.07
CA PRO A 537 -16.01 -26.39 5.02
C PRO A 537 -16.41 -26.89 6.41
N GLU A 538 -17.70 -27.14 6.66
CA GLU A 538 -18.22 -27.50 7.99
C GLU A 538 -17.64 -28.82 8.54
N ASN A 539 -17.33 -29.77 7.67
CA ASN A 539 -16.69 -31.04 8.03
C ASN A 539 -15.22 -30.88 8.42
N GLU A 540 -14.57 -29.78 8.07
CA GLU A 540 -13.16 -29.50 8.35
C GLU A 540 -12.95 -28.59 9.56
N LYS A 541 -14.03 -28.08 10.17
CA LYS A 541 -13.97 -27.21 11.34
C LYS A 541 -13.67 -28.01 12.61
N ASN A 542 -12.72 -27.53 13.40
CA ASN A 542 -12.51 -27.99 14.77
C ASN A 542 -13.61 -27.44 15.72
N PRO A 543 -13.71 -27.91 16.99
CA PRO A 543 -14.78 -27.49 17.90
C PRO A 543 -14.86 -25.98 18.15
N ILE A 544 -13.72 -25.27 18.11
CA ILE A 544 -13.64 -23.82 18.32
C ILE A 544 -14.13 -23.09 17.07
N GLU A 545 -13.66 -23.50 15.89
CA GLU A 545 -14.02 -22.93 14.58
C GLU A 545 -15.52 -23.03 14.29
N ARG A 546 -16.19 -24.11 14.72
CA ARG A 546 -17.66 -24.25 14.60
C ARG A 546 -18.40 -23.13 15.32
N GLN A 547 -17.82 -22.58 16.38
CA GLN A 547 -18.46 -21.58 17.24
C GLN A 547 -18.02 -20.14 16.89
N ALA A 548 -17.03 -19.98 16.00
CA ALA A 548 -16.37 -18.70 15.72
C ALA A 548 -17.33 -17.59 15.27
N HIS A 549 -18.42 -17.96 14.60
CA HIS A 549 -19.43 -17.05 14.09
C HIS A 549 -20.43 -16.52 15.15
N PHE A 550 -20.39 -17.02 16.39
CA PHE A 550 -21.37 -16.62 17.41
C PHE A 550 -21.14 -15.23 17.99
N SER A 551 -19.89 -14.78 18.07
CA SER A 551 -19.53 -13.47 18.62
C SER A 551 -18.06 -13.14 18.33
N ALA A 552 -17.68 -11.88 18.56
CA ALA A 552 -16.29 -11.44 18.53
C ALA A 552 -15.42 -12.24 19.54
N GLU A 553 -15.94 -12.56 20.72
CA GLU A 553 -15.26 -13.35 21.74
C GLU A 553 -14.95 -14.76 21.23
N HIS A 554 -15.92 -15.42 20.60
CA HIS A 554 -15.69 -16.74 19.99
C HIS A 554 -14.70 -16.67 18.82
N CYS A 555 -14.84 -15.66 17.96
CA CYS A 555 -13.91 -15.42 16.85
C CYS A 555 -12.46 -15.26 17.34
N SER A 556 -12.26 -14.55 18.45
CA SER A 556 -10.92 -14.36 19.05
C SER A 556 -10.22 -15.65 19.46
N LYS A 557 -10.98 -16.71 19.75
CA LYS A 557 -10.43 -18.00 20.19
C LYS A 557 -9.88 -18.84 19.04
N VAL A 558 -10.23 -18.54 17.79
CA VAL A 558 -9.69 -19.26 16.63
C VAL A 558 -8.17 -19.13 16.58
N CYS A 559 -7.62 -17.92 16.66
CA CYS A 559 -6.16 -17.74 16.65
C CYS A 559 -5.46 -18.23 17.91
N THR A 560 -6.14 -18.20 19.07
CA THR A 560 -5.60 -18.77 20.31
C THR A 560 -5.47 -20.29 20.18
N ALA A 561 -6.44 -20.93 19.50
CA ALA A 561 -6.49 -22.37 19.28
C ALA A 561 -5.69 -22.86 18.06
N ASP A 562 -5.01 -21.97 17.34
CA ASP A 562 -4.21 -22.33 16.18
C ASP A 562 -3.21 -23.45 16.51
N LYS A 563 -3.26 -24.54 15.76
CA LYS A 563 -2.46 -25.77 15.94
C LYS A 563 -2.57 -26.44 17.34
N LEU A 564 -3.62 -26.16 18.11
CA LEU A 564 -3.88 -26.90 19.35
C LEU A 564 -4.70 -28.17 19.07
N ASP A 565 -4.36 -29.25 19.77
CA ASP A 565 -5.14 -30.48 19.77
C ASP A 565 -6.21 -30.41 20.87
N ILE A 566 -7.43 -30.06 20.46
CA ILE A 566 -8.62 -29.98 21.32
C ILE A 566 -9.71 -30.80 20.66
N SER A 567 -10.00 -31.97 21.23
CA SER A 567 -11.06 -32.83 20.71
C SER A 567 -12.44 -32.29 21.06
N GLN A 568 -13.45 -32.68 20.27
CA GLN A 568 -14.85 -32.34 20.56
C GLN A 568 -15.26 -32.82 21.96
N GLU A 569 -14.84 -34.03 22.36
CA GLU A 569 -15.15 -34.59 23.68
C GLU A 569 -14.55 -33.74 24.82
N GLU A 570 -13.31 -33.27 24.66
CA GLU A 570 -12.67 -32.41 25.66
C GLU A 570 -13.38 -31.05 25.78
N TYR A 571 -13.76 -30.48 24.64
CA TYR A 571 -14.48 -29.21 24.58
C TYR A 571 -15.89 -29.29 25.18
N ASP A 572 -16.61 -30.40 24.92
CA ASP A 572 -17.98 -30.64 25.38
C ASP A 572 -18.07 -30.96 26.88
N ARG A 573 -16.98 -31.46 27.49
CA ARG A 573 -16.91 -31.69 28.95
C ARG A 573 -16.94 -30.40 29.76
N MET A 574 -16.61 -29.25 29.16
CA MET A 574 -16.64 -27.96 29.82
C MET A 574 -18.09 -27.48 29.98
N GLU A 575 -18.48 -27.08 31.20
CA GLU A 575 -19.88 -26.79 31.54
C GLU A 575 -20.40 -25.53 30.84
N ASN A 576 -19.52 -24.55 30.63
CA ASN A 576 -19.86 -23.22 30.14
C ASN A 576 -18.75 -22.61 29.27
N GLU A 577 -19.06 -21.48 28.63
CA GLU A 577 -18.13 -20.78 27.72
C GLU A 577 -16.85 -20.32 28.42
N SER A 578 -16.94 -19.89 29.69
CA SER A 578 -15.78 -19.45 30.47
C SER A 578 -14.76 -20.59 30.64
N GLU A 579 -15.25 -21.80 30.95
CA GLU A 579 -14.41 -22.99 31.04
C GLU A 579 -13.80 -23.38 29.69
N ARG A 580 -14.57 -23.29 28.59
CA ARG A 580 -14.07 -23.55 27.22
C ARG A 580 -12.96 -22.57 26.84
N PHE A 581 -13.15 -21.29 27.11
CA PHE A 581 -12.14 -20.26 26.83
C PHE A 581 -10.90 -20.45 27.71
N SER A 582 -11.08 -20.88 28.96
CA SER A 582 -9.99 -21.21 29.87
C SER A 582 -9.21 -22.45 29.42
N LEU A 583 -9.89 -23.47 28.92
CA LEU A 583 -9.27 -24.65 28.32
C LEU A 583 -8.36 -24.26 27.14
N VAL A 584 -8.88 -23.49 26.18
CA VAL A 584 -8.12 -23.02 25.01
C VAL A 584 -6.90 -22.21 25.45
N GLN A 585 -7.07 -21.28 26.39
CA GLN A 585 -5.97 -20.47 26.91
C GLN A 585 -4.90 -21.33 27.60
N SER A 586 -5.30 -22.25 28.47
CA SER A 586 -4.34 -23.09 29.23
C SER A 586 -3.46 -23.96 28.32
N LYS A 587 -4.04 -24.50 27.24
CA LYS A 587 -3.28 -25.26 26.24
C LYS A 587 -2.36 -24.37 25.42
N TYR A 588 -2.78 -23.16 25.09
CA TYR A 588 -1.89 -22.17 24.47
C TYR A 588 -0.71 -21.83 25.40
N ASP A 589 -0.96 -21.55 26.67
CA ASP A 589 0.08 -21.20 27.65
C ASP A 589 1.10 -22.35 27.85
N GLU A 590 0.68 -23.60 27.69
CA GLU A 590 1.57 -24.75 27.69
C GLU A 590 2.42 -24.82 26.42
N ARG A 591 1.78 -24.69 25.25
CA ARG A 591 2.44 -24.83 23.93
C ARG A 591 3.32 -23.66 23.54
N SER A 592 2.97 -22.44 23.96
CA SER A 592 3.71 -21.21 23.67
C SER A 592 5.13 -21.17 24.24
N ARG A 593 5.51 -22.14 25.09
CA ARG A 593 6.89 -22.33 25.55
C ARG A 593 7.81 -22.94 24.47
N ASP A 594 7.24 -23.54 23.43
CA ASP A 594 7.99 -24.09 22.31
C ASP A 594 8.21 -23.01 21.24
N GLU A 595 9.48 -22.59 21.10
CA GLU A 595 9.87 -21.57 20.13
C GLU A 595 9.60 -21.98 18.68
N ASN A 596 9.81 -23.25 18.31
CA ASN A 596 9.57 -23.72 16.95
C ASN A 596 8.08 -23.69 16.63
N TRP A 597 7.24 -24.09 17.59
CA TRP A 597 5.79 -23.99 17.44
C TRP A 597 5.33 -22.53 17.25
N ASN A 598 5.96 -21.58 17.94
CA ASN A 598 5.70 -20.15 17.76
C ASN A 598 6.15 -19.65 16.38
N ARG A 599 7.32 -20.08 15.86
CA ARG A 599 7.80 -19.71 14.51
C ARG A 599 6.82 -20.12 13.41
N ASP A 600 6.18 -21.28 13.58
CA ASP A 600 5.29 -21.87 12.59
C ASP A 600 3.84 -21.38 12.68
N ARG A 601 3.52 -20.43 13.56
CA ARG A 601 2.15 -19.90 13.76
C ARG A 601 1.48 -19.48 12.44
N GLN A 602 0.19 -19.76 12.33
CA GLN A 602 -0.63 -19.50 11.13
C GLN A 602 -1.85 -18.60 11.41
N CYS A 603 -2.01 -18.09 12.63
CA CYS A 603 -3.12 -17.18 12.94
C CYS A 603 -2.65 -16.08 13.89
N PHE A 604 -2.82 -14.83 13.45
CA PHE A 604 -2.38 -13.65 14.20
C PHE A 604 -3.50 -12.65 14.48
N GLN A 605 -4.52 -12.58 13.65
CA GLN A 605 -5.61 -11.62 13.81
C GLN A 605 -6.95 -12.20 13.36
N TRP A 606 -8.01 -11.56 13.82
CA TRP A 606 -9.39 -11.93 13.54
C TRP A 606 -10.27 -10.69 13.36
N ARG A 607 -11.35 -10.86 12.60
CA ARG A 607 -12.39 -9.85 12.32
C ARG A 607 -13.76 -10.51 12.46
N TYR A 608 -14.69 -9.84 13.12
CA TYR A 608 -16.07 -10.28 13.29
C TYR A 608 -17.03 -9.19 12.81
N HIS A 609 -17.96 -9.56 11.95
CA HIS A 609 -19.02 -8.68 11.44
C HIS A 609 -20.21 -9.52 10.98
N LYS A 610 -21.44 -9.16 11.37
CA LYS A 610 -22.69 -9.83 10.92
C LYS A 610 -22.65 -11.37 10.95
N LYS A 611 -22.20 -11.95 12.06
CA LYS A 611 -22.00 -13.41 12.24
C LYS A 611 -21.02 -14.05 11.24
N VAL A 612 -20.09 -13.27 10.72
CA VAL A 612 -18.94 -13.74 9.94
C VAL A 612 -17.70 -13.48 10.78
N CYS A 613 -16.99 -14.55 11.12
CA CYS A 613 -15.64 -14.45 11.67
C CYS A 613 -14.64 -14.75 10.57
N CYS A 614 -13.63 -13.91 10.36
CA CYS A 614 -12.52 -14.20 9.47
C CYS A 614 -11.19 -14.03 10.20
N VAL A 615 -10.20 -14.85 9.87
CA VAL A 615 -8.87 -14.84 10.47
C VAL A 615 -7.78 -14.72 9.40
N GLN A 616 -6.57 -14.34 9.80
CA GLN A 616 -5.45 -14.12 8.87
C GLN A 616 -4.10 -14.61 9.40
N ARG A 617 -3.27 -15.10 8.47
CA ARG A 617 -1.88 -15.59 8.65
C ARG A 617 -0.82 -14.50 8.68
N SER A 618 -1.24 -13.25 8.48
CA SER A 618 -0.45 -12.05 8.73
C SER A 618 -1.22 -11.15 9.68
N PHE A 619 -0.57 -10.14 10.24
CA PHE A 619 -1.25 -9.09 10.99
C PHE A 619 -1.09 -7.74 10.30
N LYS A 620 -2.10 -6.89 10.44
CA LYS A 620 -2.26 -5.55 9.87
C LYS A 620 -2.95 -4.67 10.90
N LEU A 621 -2.71 -3.37 10.92
CA LEU A 621 -3.51 -2.48 11.77
C LEU A 621 -4.91 -2.26 11.17
N GLY A 622 -5.05 -2.20 9.85
CA GLY A 622 -6.29 -1.90 9.14
C GLY A 622 -6.83 -0.49 9.38
N GLN A 623 -8.15 -0.36 9.35
CA GLN A 623 -8.82 0.92 9.23
C GLN A 623 -10.07 1.03 10.11
N LEU A 624 -10.46 2.28 10.37
CA LEU A 624 -11.74 2.60 11.01
C LEU A 624 -12.89 2.17 10.08
N LYS A 625 -13.85 1.42 10.63
CA LYS A 625 -15.06 1.02 9.88
C LYS A 625 -16.27 1.10 10.82
N LYS A 626 -17.09 2.13 10.62
CA LYS A 626 -18.30 2.39 11.40
C LYS A 626 -19.53 1.92 10.63
N GLU A 627 -20.50 1.41 11.37
CA GLU A 627 -21.81 1.03 10.84
C GLU A 627 -22.87 1.89 11.50
N SER A 628 -23.95 2.17 10.78
CA SER A 628 -25.07 2.95 11.30
C SER A 628 -25.83 2.19 12.39
N ASN A 629 -25.91 0.86 12.26
CA ASN A 629 -26.48 -0.03 13.25
C ASN A 629 -25.39 -0.55 14.20
N VAL A 630 -25.60 -0.35 15.51
CA VAL A 630 -24.65 -0.76 16.56
C VAL A 630 -24.48 -2.28 16.63
N ASP A 631 -25.52 -3.04 16.31
CA ASP A 631 -25.47 -4.52 16.31
C ASP A 631 -24.66 -5.07 15.14
N ASP A 632 -24.47 -4.27 14.10
CA ASP A 632 -23.71 -4.60 12.90
C ASP A 632 -22.27 -4.09 12.97
N LYS A 633 -21.79 -3.61 14.13
CA LYS A 633 -20.46 -3.01 14.22
C LYS A 633 -19.34 -3.99 13.80
N TRP A 634 -18.37 -3.46 13.06
CA TRP A 634 -17.12 -4.15 12.79
C TRP A 634 -16.31 -4.31 14.07
N THR A 635 -15.90 -5.53 14.41
CA THR A 635 -15.03 -5.79 15.55
C THR A 635 -13.81 -6.55 15.09
N SER A 636 -12.63 -6.02 15.35
CA SER A 636 -11.36 -6.64 14.99
C SER A 636 -10.52 -6.90 16.23
N GLY A 637 -9.65 -7.89 16.16
CA GLY A 637 -8.69 -8.17 17.22
C GLY A 637 -7.43 -8.83 16.73
N TRP A 638 -6.44 -8.79 17.60
CA TRP A 638 -5.10 -9.30 17.35
C TRP A 638 -4.75 -10.24 18.48
N PHE A 639 -4.20 -11.40 18.14
CA PHE A 639 -3.69 -12.31 19.14
C PHE A 639 -2.30 -11.85 19.58
N VAL A 640 -2.27 -10.77 20.37
CA VAL A 640 -1.06 -10.03 20.73
C VAL A 640 0.02 -10.92 21.35
N ASP A 641 -0.36 -11.84 22.24
CA ASP A 641 0.60 -12.79 22.83
C ASP A 641 1.24 -13.70 21.76
N GLY A 642 0.43 -14.19 20.81
CA GLY A 642 0.92 -15.02 19.71
C GLY A 642 1.81 -14.25 18.73
N ILE A 643 1.47 -12.99 18.45
CA ILE A 643 2.30 -12.09 17.64
C ILE A 643 3.64 -11.85 18.34
N ASN A 644 3.63 -11.48 19.62
CA ASN A 644 4.86 -11.24 20.39
C ASN A 644 5.74 -12.49 20.48
N ASN A 645 5.15 -13.65 20.72
CA ASN A 645 5.87 -14.92 20.75
C ASN A 645 6.45 -15.30 19.38
N TRP A 646 5.73 -15.04 18.28
CA TRP A 646 6.25 -15.24 16.93
C TRP A 646 7.39 -14.28 16.61
N ILE A 647 7.29 -12.99 16.96
CA ILE A 647 8.35 -12.00 16.77
C ILE A 647 9.60 -12.40 17.58
N ALA A 648 9.42 -12.73 18.85
CA ALA A 648 10.51 -13.17 19.72
C ALA A 648 11.19 -14.43 19.18
N ALA A 649 10.40 -15.38 18.68
CA ALA A 649 10.92 -16.56 18.03
C ALA A 649 11.66 -16.18 16.75
N LYS A 650 11.11 -15.36 15.84
CA LYS A 650 11.81 -14.94 14.62
C LYS A 650 13.17 -14.30 14.90
N GLY A 651 13.26 -13.48 15.93
CA GLY A 651 14.50 -12.83 16.36
C GLY A 651 14.96 -11.78 15.35
N GLN A 652 16.26 -11.46 15.38
CA GLN A 652 16.86 -10.57 14.39
C GLN A 652 17.13 -11.33 13.09
N CYS A 653 16.81 -10.72 11.96
CA CYS A 653 17.10 -11.26 10.64
C CYS A 653 17.83 -10.23 9.77
N GLU A 654 18.69 -10.75 8.89
CA GLU A 654 19.36 -9.97 7.87
C GLU A 654 18.38 -9.36 6.88
N THR A 655 18.82 -8.30 6.18
CA THR A 655 18.02 -7.71 5.10
C THR A 655 17.94 -8.67 3.93
N GLU A 656 16.74 -9.15 3.67
CA GLU A 656 16.44 -9.96 2.52
C GLU A 656 16.12 -9.08 1.32
N TRP A 657 16.71 -9.45 0.19
CA TRP A 657 16.48 -8.82 -1.10
C TRP A 657 15.82 -9.86 -1.98
N ARG A 658 14.72 -9.50 -2.64
CA ARG A 658 14.08 -10.43 -3.57
C ARG A 658 15.08 -10.85 -4.64
N ASN A 659 15.34 -12.15 -4.73
CA ASN A 659 16.12 -12.72 -5.82
C ASN A 659 15.31 -12.57 -7.11
N MET A 660 15.86 -11.82 -8.06
CA MET A 660 15.15 -11.42 -9.28
C MET A 660 15.38 -12.40 -10.45
N ASN A 661 15.95 -13.58 -10.18
CA ASN A 661 16.27 -14.61 -11.18
C ASN A 661 15.02 -15.31 -11.72
#